data_AF-A0A7M3Y4Z4-F1
#
_entry.id   AF-A0A7M3Y4Z4-F1
#
_cell.length_a   1.000
_cell.length_b   1.000
_cell.length_c   1.000
_cell.angle_alpha   90.00
_cell.angle_beta   90.00
_cell.angle_gamma   90.00
#
_symmetry.space_group_name_H-M   'P 1'
#
loop_
_entity.id
_entity.type
_entity.pdbx_description
1 polymer ?
#
loop_
_entity_poly.entity_id
_entity_poly.type
_entity_poly.pdbx_seq_one_letter_code
_entity_poly.pdbx_strand_id
1 'polypeptide(L)'
;ACPVMINGEATEQIECSGYKEVRNIEGARVRGGVMLVIGEGLCLKAPKIQKHTERLEIPGWDFIAGFASKGKKDDDGKENFKRRLIPSNNRFLDDVIAGRPVFGEPGEPGAFRLRYGRSRASGLAAAGMNPVSMEAMGGFLAVGTQMKVERPGKAAAVTPTIDIDGPTVLLENGTFHRIDSIEEWRDVADRILSIWDSGEILIGFGEFLENNKELVPSAYNKDWWAADLAESLNQPNKVEKFAEIIAVNRNHLPPGLPFNGAISRGGESPLERSLRRRDWNRYLRSLELNWEQNQTICLEFGTSSPPPWNPWWSDLPLSFAPVLIEALMNSNIEDGSLILRGVVSDWKPNQKVEDIGLEKPSTGQWPRWTQVENHGVVKSSLMVLGIQHHHNQGNIVIPKYWEPLIECLGLKIENGNVLLLENTLPHVKDRVAKIHQARSVIDEEKGRLAKIENLRSEKRIQAETAARQRGMNIEETEKVGGKAAATIADPGPPDLKGLHAAHHLLDDHEVDRSLWLIRKISQLRWEDSAPSRVGSRMGRPEKAARRQMKPLVHALFPIGDFGGPQRLLGHASNQGRIRVEMGVRICLKCGRESPNLRCHNRPDSSNAIECGGKTKEKALRGKRTPRRLGQRTSVQLDSILEVKRRALGLERLPERIKAVKGLMSYNQTPEPIEKGILRARHNLSVFRDGTARYDMIDVPVTHFRPKEIDTSWEALFKLGYTHDVDGQTLNNDEQILELFPQDFIPSSKAIEHLKATCDFVDDELIRLYDMEPFYNVKDKEDLVGNLAIGLAPHTSGGVLCRIIGWTDASAGYAHPLFHAAKRRNCDGDEDSIMMLMDGLLNFSKFILPANRGGRMDAPLVLTTRLNPSEIDKEALNVDCSWQYSRSFYEATLEQPHPSELKSQIEIVEHRLGTVGDVRGYGWTHDSGELDSGPTNSSYKTLETMVDKMSAQLALGHTLRSVDVSRVASQVIESHFLPDLRGNLVAFTRQKVRCVRCGHSYRRMPLAGKCIQRKQNDGGLSRGRGDDSSMCSGNVILTVTEGSVRKYIKVTRHVIENYGVDSYTKQRVDWLSESVDSLFNDDTVTVMTLDDFF
;
A
#
# COMPACT_ATOMS: atom_id res chain seq x y z
N ALA A 1 31.58 -20.76 -6.99
CA ALA A 1 31.12 -20.82 -5.59
C ALA A 1 29.80 -21.56 -5.48
N CYS A 2 28.76 -21.19 -6.25
CA CYS A 2 27.53 -22.00 -6.32
C CYS A 2 27.82 -23.40 -6.89
N PRO A 3 27.45 -24.50 -6.20
CA PRO A 3 27.74 -25.87 -6.64
C PRO A 3 26.84 -26.34 -7.80
N VAL A 4 25.81 -25.56 -8.16
CA VAL A 4 24.86 -25.86 -9.23
C VAL A 4 24.92 -24.82 -10.34
N MET A 5 24.80 -25.27 -11.59
CA MET A 5 24.73 -24.37 -12.74
C MET A 5 23.33 -23.76 -12.84
N ILE A 6 23.20 -22.45 -12.62
CA ILE A 6 21.96 -21.72 -12.85
C ILE A 6 21.80 -21.50 -14.35
N ASN A 7 20.83 -22.20 -14.95
CA ASN A 7 20.61 -22.20 -16.39
C ASN A 7 19.10 -22.09 -16.71
N GLY A 8 18.76 -21.72 -17.94
CA GLY A 8 17.37 -21.54 -18.38
C GLY A 8 17.24 -21.23 -19.87
N GLU A 9 16.01 -21.28 -20.38
CA GLU A 9 15.69 -20.89 -21.75
C GLU A 9 15.86 -19.38 -21.95
N ALA A 10 16.16 -18.96 -23.19
CA ALA A 10 16.18 -17.55 -23.55
C ALA A 10 14.78 -16.92 -23.39
N THR A 11 14.70 -15.82 -22.65
CA THR A 11 13.44 -15.11 -22.40
C THR A 11 13.32 -13.88 -23.30
N GLU A 12 14.44 -13.27 -23.67
CA GLU A 12 14.50 -12.06 -24.49
C GLU A 12 14.97 -12.36 -25.91
N GLN A 13 14.65 -11.46 -26.83
CA GLN A 13 15.15 -11.50 -28.21
C GLN A 13 16.50 -10.77 -28.37
N ILE A 14 17.09 -10.32 -27.26
CA ILE A 14 18.37 -9.58 -27.22
C ILE A 14 19.52 -10.58 -27.28
N GLU A 15 20.46 -10.37 -28.19
CA GLU A 15 21.68 -11.17 -28.33
C GLU A 15 22.80 -10.63 -27.42
N CYS A 16 23.52 -11.55 -26.77
CA CYS A 16 24.71 -11.27 -25.99
C CYS A 16 25.90 -11.01 -26.93
N SER A 17 26.65 -9.93 -26.70
CA SER A 17 27.76 -9.52 -27.57
C SER A 17 29.08 -10.26 -27.29
N GLY A 18 29.38 -10.57 -26.02
CA GLY A 18 30.69 -11.08 -25.60
C GLY A 18 30.89 -12.60 -25.74
N TYR A 19 29.89 -13.41 -25.35
CA TYR A 19 30.01 -14.88 -25.34
C TYR A 19 28.78 -15.51 -26.00
N LYS A 20 28.81 -15.62 -27.33
CA LYS A 20 27.68 -16.10 -28.14
C LYS A 20 27.46 -17.61 -28.05
N GLU A 21 28.55 -18.37 -28.02
CA GLU A 21 28.50 -19.83 -27.97
C GLU A 21 29.32 -20.31 -26.77
N VAL A 22 28.60 -20.63 -25.70
CA VAL A 22 29.20 -21.20 -24.49
C VAL A 22 28.78 -22.66 -24.40
N ARG A 23 29.69 -23.56 -24.00
CA ARG A 23 29.36 -24.97 -23.83
C ARG A 23 28.23 -25.14 -22.80
N ASN A 24 27.21 -25.95 -23.09
CA ASN A 24 25.97 -26.13 -22.29
C ASN A 24 25.00 -24.92 -22.29
N ILE A 25 25.33 -23.97 -23.16
CA ILE A 25 24.71 -22.71 -23.56
C ILE A 25 23.72 -22.71 -24.75
N GLU A 26 22.46 -23.15 -24.68
CA GLU A 26 21.63 -23.08 -25.90
C GLU A 26 21.34 -21.63 -26.36
N GLY A 27 21.98 -21.21 -27.47
CA GLY A 27 21.80 -19.91 -28.12
C GLY A 27 22.48 -18.74 -27.41
N ALA A 28 22.60 -17.63 -28.14
CA ALA A 28 23.30 -16.42 -27.71
C ALA A 28 22.40 -15.35 -27.06
N ARG A 29 21.16 -15.71 -26.68
CA ARG A 29 20.16 -14.72 -26.24
C ARG A 29 20.09 -14.57 -24.72
N VAL A 30 19.68 -13.39 -24.26
CA VAL A 30 19.55 -13.07 -22.84
C VAL A 30 18.52 -13.97 -22.15
N ARG A 31 18.90 -14.44 -20.96
CA ARG A 31 18.12 -15.35 -20.10
C ARG A 31 17.77 -14.64 -18.81
N GLY A 32 16.72 -13.84 -18.85
CA GLY A 32 16.28 -13.02 -17.72
C GLY A 32 16.04 -13.86 -16.46
N GLY A 33 15.46 -15.06 -16.59
CA GLY A 33 15.23 -15.96 -15.44
C GLY A 33 16.52 -16.34 -14.69
N VAL A 34 17.64 -16.53 -15.40
CA VAL A 34 18.94 -16.81 -14.76
C VAL A 34 19.43 -15.59 -13.99
N MET A 35 19.29 -14.39 -14.56
CA MET A 35 19.72 -13.16 -13.90
C MET A 35 18.88 -12.85 -12.65
N LEU A 36 17.57 -13.10 -12.70
CA LEU A 36 16.68 -12.92 -11.55
C LEU A 36 17.02 -13.89 -10.41
N VAL A 37 17.26 -15.18 -10.71
CA VAL A 37 17.65 -16.16 -9.68
C VAL A 37 18.96 -15.77 -9.00
N ILE A 38 19.93 -15.23 -9.75
CA ILE A 38 21.20 -14.78 -9.18
C ILE A 38 21.02 -13.50 -8.36
N GLY A 39 20.43 -12.45 -8.95
CA GLY A 39 20.31 -11.13 -8.32
C GLY A 39 19.27 -11.08 -7.20
N GLU A 40 18.01 -11.41 -7.50
CA GLU A 40 16.88 -11.31 -6.58
C GLU A 40 16.70 -12.55 -5.70
N GLY A 41 17.20 -13.70 -6.15
CA GLY A 41 17.23 -14.94 -5.37
C GLY A 41 18.46 -15.02 -4.48
N LEU A 42 19.60 -15.39 -5.05
CA LEU A 42 20.81 -15.69 -4.29
C LEU A 42 21.37 -14.47 -3.54
N CYS A 43 21.56 -13.34 -4.21
CA CYS A 43 22.18 -12.16 -3.59
C CYS A 43 21.21 -11.45 -2.64
N LEU A 44 20.02 -11.08 -3.10
CA LEU A 44 19.06 -10.32 -2.31
C LEU A 44 18.49 -11.11 -1.12
N LYS A 45 18.34 -12.44 -1.25
CA LYS A 45 17.82 -13.32 -0.18
C LYS A 45 18.91 -14.17 0.46
N ALA A 46 20.19 -13.79 0.32
CA ALA A 46 21.32 -14.49 0.92
C ALA A 46 21.12 -14.82 2.41
N PRO A 47 20.66 -13.89 3.29
CA PRO A 47 20.44 -14.21 4.71
C PRO A 47 19.38 -15.30 4.94
N LYS A 48 18.31 -15.32 4.13
CA LYS A 48 17.24 -16.32 4.23
C LYS A 48 17.73 -17.69 3.73
N ILE A 49 18.51 -17.70 2.65
CA ILE A 49 19.12 -18.92 2.11
C ILE A 49 20.11 -19.50 3.12
N GLN A 50 20.97 -18.66 3.72
CA GLN A 50 21.91 -19.08 4.77
C GLN A 50 21.18 -19.79 5.92
N LYS A 51 20.12 -19.18 6.46
CA LYS A 51 19.32 -19.79 7.53
C LYS A 51 18.76 -21.16 7.14
N HIS A 52 18.36 -21.35 5.88
CA HIS A 52 17.88 -22.64 5.40
C HIS A 52 19.00 -23.66 5.21
N THR A 53 20.16 -23.25 4.66
CA THR A 53 21.29 -24.15 4.45
C THR A 53 21.94 -24.57 5.76
N GLU A 54 22.00 -23.68 6.76
CA GLU A 54 22.46 -24.01 8.11
C GLU A 54 21.48 -24.94 8.82
N ARG A 55 20.17 -24.63 8.81
CA ARG A 55 19.13 -25.47 9.43
C ARG A 55 19.05 -26.87 8.83
N LEU A 56 19.31 -27.01 7.52
CA LEU A 56 19.29 -28.28 6.81
C LEU A 56 20.67 -28.92 6.69
N GLU A 57 21.71 -28.31 7.26
CA GLU A 57 23.10 -28.78 7.25
C GLU A 57 23.62 -29.10 5.82
N ILE A 58 23.32 -28.25 4.84
CA ILE A 58 23.68 -28.48 3.42
C ILE A 58 25.14 -28.03 3.16
N PRO A 59 26.07 -28.94 2.82
CA PRO A 59 27.47 -28.59 2.61
C PRO A 59 27.70 -27.81 1.30
N GLY A 60 28.76 -26.99 1.25
CA GLY A 60 29.19 -26.28 0.04
C GLY A 60 28.45 -24.98 -0.27
N TRP A 61 27.63 -24.50 0.67
CA TRP A 61 26.88 -23.23 0.57
C TRP A 61 27.48 -22.09 1.41
N ASP A 62 28.66 -22.29 2.00
CA ASP A 62 29.34 -21.31 2.87
C ASP A 62 29.60 -19.96 2.18
N PHE A 63 29.68 -19.95 0.86
CA PHE A 63 29.85 -18.73 0.08
C PHE A 63 28.69 -17.74 0.25
N ILE A 64 27.47 -18.21 0.58
CA ILE A 64 26.32 -17.34 0.83
C ILE A 64 26.53 -16.48 2.08
N ALA A 65 27.28 -16.97 3.08
CA ALA A 65 27.57 -16.20 4.29
C ALA A 65 28.29 -14.89 3.96
N GLY A 66 29.22 -14.90 2.98
CA GLY A 66 29.91 -13.71 2.52
C GLY A 66 29.00 -12.68 1.82
N PHE A 67 27.88 -13.11 1.23
CA PHE A 67 26.86 -12.21 0.69
C PHE A 67 25.89 -11.73 1.77
N ALA A 68 25.58 -12.57 2.76
CA ALA A 68 24.70 -12.23 3.87
C ALA A 68 25.33 -11.25 4.87
N SER A 69 26.65 -11.28 5.04
CA SER A 69 27.40 -10.32 5.87
C SER A 69 27.68 -8.98 5.17
N LYS A 70 27.52 -8.91 3.84
CA LYS A 70 27.85 -7.73 3.04
C LYS A 70 26.92 -6.56 3.38
N GLY A 71 27.42 -5.60 4.16
CA GLY A 71 26.68 -4.42 4.64
C GLY A 71 26.46 -4.38 6.15
N LYS A 72 26.74 -5.47 6.88
CA LYS A 72 27.00 -5.39 8.32
C LYS A 72 28.39 -4.77 8.46
N LYS A 73 28.47 -3.51 8.91
CA LYS A 73 29.75 -3.02 9.43
C LYS A 73 30.06 -3.87 10.66
N ASP A 74 31.25 -4.44 10.73
CA ASP A 74 31.78 -4.95 11.99
C ASP A 74 31.76 -3.75 12.94
N ASP A 75 30.89 -3.82 13.95
CA ASP A 75 30.82 -2.83 15.01
C ASP A 75 32.06 -3.09 15.88
N ASP A 76 33.20 -2.54 15.45
CA ASP A 76 34.42 -2.47 16.25
C ASP A 76 34.00 -1.86 17.59
N GLY A 77 34.06 -2.65 18.67
CA GLY A 77 33.51 -2.39 20.01
C GLY A 77 33.99 -1.11 20.71
N LYS A 78 33.76 0.04 20.09
CA LYS A 78 33.74 1.37 20.70
C LYS A 78 32.33 1.55 21.26
N GLU A 79 32.22 2.05 22.48
CA GLU A 79 30.94 2.48 23.06
C GLU A 79 30.30 3.55 22.16
N ASN A 80 29.52 3.12 21.17
CA ASN A 80 28.82 4.01 20.25
C ASN A 80 27.55 4.51 20.94
N PHE A 81 27.41 5.83 21.02
CA PHE A 81 26.24 6.54 21.51
C PHE A 81 24.95 6.07 20.80
N LYS A 82 24.04 5.38 21.51
CA LYS A 82 22.71 5.00 21.00
C LYS A 82 21.80 6.23 21.05
N ARG A 83 21.45 6.77 19.88
CA ARG A 83 20.51 7.88 19.75
C ARG A 83 19.09 7.47 20.14
N ARG A 84 18.40 8.34 20.87
CA ARG A 84 16.95 8.28 21.11
C ARG A 84 16.17 8.81 19.91
N LEU A 85 16.73 9.77 19.16
CA LEU A 85 16.06 10.33 17.98
C LEU A 85 15.86 9.26 16.90
N ILE A 86 14.62 9.13 16.42
CA ILE A 86 14.28 8.08 15.47
C ILE A 86 14.81 8.42 14.06
N PRO A 87 15.54 7.51 13.38
CA PRO A 87 16.07 7.78 12.04
C PRO A 87 14.96 7.99 11.00
N SER A 88 15.04 9.06 10.20
CA SER A 88 14.12 9.33 9.09
C SER A 88 14.40 8.45 7.87
N ASN A 89 13.36 7.93 7.21
CA ASN A 89 13.49 7.14 5.98
C ASN A 89 12.75 7.78 4.79
N ASN A 90 13.51 8.37 3.86
CA ASN A 90 12.96 9.05 2.67
C ASN A 90 12.58 8.13 1.51
N ARG A 91 12.89 6.82 1.56
CA ARG A 91 12.76 5.93 0.38
C ARG A 91 11.36 5.86 -0.23
N PHE A 92 10.31 6.05 0.58
CA PHE A 92 8.96 6.04 0.04
C PHE A 92 8.73 7.21 -0.91
N LEU A 93 9.41 8.35 -0.75
CA LEU A 93 9.28 9.56 -1.58
C LEU A 93 10.07 9.52 -2.90
N ASP A 94 10.92 8.51 -3.15
CA ASP A 94 11.77 8.50 -4.35
C ASP A 94 10.96 8.40 -5.67
N ASP A 95 9.78 7.79 -5.64
CA ASP A 95 8.92 7.54 -6.82
C ASP A 95 7.54 8.22 -6.69
N VAL A 96 7.46 9.53 -6.43
CA VAL A 96 6.18 10.26 -6.35
C VAL A 96 5.60 10.46 -7.76
N ILE A 97 4.44 9.86 -8.02
CA ILE A 97 3.77 9.92 -9.33
C ILE A 97 2.64 10.95 -9.25
N ALA A 98 2.38 11.63 -10.37
CA ALA A 98 1.26 12.55 -10.46
C ALA A 98 -0.10 11.86 -10.18
N GLY A 99 -0.94 12.51 -9.39
CA GLY A 99 -2.20 12.00 -8.87
C GLY A 99 -2.07 11.14 -7.61
N ARG A 100 -0.87 10.96 -7.05
CA ARG A 100 -0.65 10.16 -5.84
C ARG A 100 -0.11 11.05 -4.73
N PRO A 101 -0.99 11.63 -3.88
CA PRO A 101 -0.59 12.59 -2.87
C PRO A 101 0.35 12.02 -1.83
N VAL A 102 1.18 12.91 -1.27
CA VAL A 102 1.96 12.68 -0.06
C VAL A 102 1.13 13.18 1.11
N PHE A 103 0.97 12.37 2.15
CA PHE A 103 0.16 12.71 3.32
C PHE A 103 1.02 13.21 4.49
N GLY A 104 2.32 12.91 4.48
CA GLY A 104 3.27 13.47 5.43
C GLY A 104 4.72 13.08 5.13
N GLU A 105 5.63 13.99 5.42
CA GLU A 105 7.07 13.74 5.33
C GLU A 105 7.59 12.84 6.47
N PRO A 106 8.79 12.24 6.34
CA PRO A 106 9.27 11.23 7.29
C PRO A 106 9.48 11.81 8.68
N GLY A 107 8.80 11.26 9.68
CA GLY A 107 8.86 11.69 11.09
C GLY A 107 8.37 13.12 11.38
N GLU A 108 7.74 13.80 10.42
CA GLU A 108 7.40 15.22 10.55
C GLU A 108 6.13 15.46 11.41
N PRO A 109 6.11 16.45 12.32
CA PRO A 109 4.90 16.85 13.04
C PRO A 109 3.72 17.20 12.12
N GLY A 110 2.57 16.58 12.37
CA GLY A 110 1.34 16.67 11.56
C GLY A 110 1.12 15.49 10.61
N ALA A 111 2.15 14.66 10.36
CA ALA A 111 1.95 13.34 9.77
C ALA A 111 1.24 12.41 10.76
N PHE A 112 0.76 11.25 10.30
CA PHE A 112 -0.02 10.34 11.15
C PHE A 112 0.74 9.94 12.42
N ARG A 113 0.08 10.12 13.57
CA ARG A 113 0.60 9.71 14.88
C ARG A 113 0.48 8.19 15.02
N LEU A 114 1.60 7.53 15.33
CA LEU A 114 1.60 6.08 15.47
C LEU A 114 0.86 5.66 16.73
N ARG A 115 -0.11 4.75 16.58
CA ARG A 115 -0.77 4.07 17.69
C ARG A 115 -0.56 2.57 17.56
N TYR A 116 -0.03 1.95 18.62
CA TYR A 116 0.16 0.50 18.64
C TYR A 116 -1.17 -0.22 18.86
N GLY A 117 -1.50 -1.15 17.97
CA GLY A 117 -2.66 -1.99 18.13
C GLY A 117 -3.16 -2.57 16.81
N ARG A 118 -4.29 -3.26 16.88
CA ARG A 118 -4.89 -3.96 15.76
C ARG A 118 -6.40 -3.83 15.82
N SER A 119 -7.02 -3.53 14.68
CA SER A 119 -8.47 -3.53 14.55
C SER A 119 -9.00 -4.85 13.99
N ARG A 120 -10.32 -4.99 13.91
CA ARG A 120 -10.96 -6.19 13.32
C ARG A 120 -10.51 -6.39 11.86
N ALA A 121 -10.24 -5.30 11.15
CA ALA A 121 -9.87 -5.26 9.75
C ALA A 121 -8.38 -4.95 9.48
N SER A 122 -7.49 -4.92 10.50
CA SER A 122 -6.06 -4.64 10.30
C SER A 122 -5.13 -5.82 10.65
N GLY A 123 -3.83 -5.65 10.41
CA GLY A 123 -2.79 -6.70 10.49
C GLY A 123 -2.53 -7.36 9.12
N LEU A 124 -1.51 -8.24 9.03
CA LEU A 124 -1.06 -8.83 7.76
C LEU A 124 -0.76 -7.74 6.71
N ALA A 125 0.00 -6.72 7.10
CA ALA A 125 0.31 -5.52 6.33
C ALA A 125 -0.85 -4.54 6.10
N ALA A 126 -2.03 -4.70 6.71
CA ALA A 126 -3.06 -3.65 6.72
C ALA A 126 -2.93 -2.72 7.94
N ALA A 127 -3.15 -1.42 7.73
CA ALA A 127 -3.13 -0.39 8.77
C ALA A 127 -4.53 0.20 8.98
N GLY A 128 -4.86 0.50 10.24
CA GLY A 128 -6.13 1.13 10.62
C GLY A 128 -6.03 2.65 10.56
N MET A 129 -7.04 3.32 10.03
CA MET A 129 -7.12 4.78 9.91
C MET A 129 -8.54 5.26 10.24
N ASN A 130 -8.65 6.45 10.84
CA ASN A 130 -9.94 7.06 11.09
C ASN A 130 -10.65 7.39 9.76
N PRO A 131 -11.93 7.01 9.56
CA PRO A 131 -12.68 7.35 8.35
C PRO A 131 -12.71 8.85 8.01
N VAL A 132 -12.76 9.71 9.03
CA VAL A 132 -12.68 11.17 8.87
C VAL A 132 -11.32 11.57 8.32
N SER A 133 -10.23 10.97 8.81
CA SER A 133 -8.89 11.20 8.24
C SER A 133 -8.81 10.73 6.79
N MET A 134 -9.48 9.62 6.44
CA MET A 134 -9.51 9.12 5.06
C MET A 134 -10.19 10.12 4.10
N GLU A 135 -11.31 10.71 4.50
CA GLU A 135 -11.98 11.81 3.78
C GLU A 135 -11.13 13.08 3.76
N ALA A 136 -10.53 13.44 4.90
CA ALA A 136 -9.73 14.65 5.05
C ALA A 136 -8.47 14.67 4.17
N MET A 137 -7.93 13.50 3.85
CA MET A 137 -6.87 13.35 2.85
C MET A 137 -7.40 13.48 1.41
N GLY A 138 -8.37 14.36 1.18
CA GLY A 138 -9.00 14.65 -0.11
C GLY A 138 -9.77 13.47 -0.71
N GLY A 139 -10.24 12.52 0.12
CA GLY A 139 -10.86 11.28 -0.32
C GLY A 139 -9.93 10.35 -1.13
N PHE A 140 -8.61 10.59 -1.13
CA PHE A 140 -7.66 9.74 -1.86
C PHE A 140 -7.41 8.38 -1.18
N LEU A 141 -7.71 8.29 0.11
CA LEU A 141 -7.62 7.06 0.88
C LEU A 141 -9.00 6.42 0.96
N ALA A 142 -9.25 5.39 0.17
CA ALA A 142 -10.41 4.53 0.29
C ALA A 142 -10.02 3.17 0.89
N VAL A 143 -10.99 2.37 1.33
CA VAL A 143 -10.69 1.05 1.90
C VAL A 143 -9.99 0.16 0.86
N GLY A 144 -8.86 -0.42 1.26
CA GLY A 144 -7.97 -1.20 0.40
C GLY A 144 -7.01 -0.35 -0.45
N THR A 145 -7.03 0.99 -0.33
CA THR A 145 -5.98 1.82 -0.97
C THR A 145 -4.63 1.46 -0.38
N GLN A 146 -3.66 1.16 -1.25
CA GLN A 146 -2.29 0.94 -0.82
C GLN A 146 -1.67 2.29 -0.44
N MET A 147 -1.21 2.41 0.80
CA MET A 147 -0.41 3.52 1.28
C MET A 147 1.04 3.07 1.41
N LYS A 148 1.97 3.79 0.79
CA LYS A 148 3.41 3.59 1.06
C LYS A 148 3.76 4.31 2.35
N VAL A 149 4.34 3.59 3.28
CA VAL A 149 4.64 4.08 4.63
C VAL A 149 6.15 4.11 4.87
N GLU A 150 6.58 5.00 5.75
CA GLU A 150 7.97 5.12 6.17
C GLU A 150 8.45 3.88 6.96
N ARG A 151 7.56 3.34 7.79
CA ARG A 151 7.79 2.24 8.75
C ARG A 151 6.44 1.63 9.19
N PRO A 152 6.43 0.40 9.75
CA PRO A 152 7.54 -0.56 9.80
C PRO A 152 7.78 -1.25 8.44
N GLY A 153 6.75 -1.35 7.60
CA GLY A 153 6.81 -1.94 6.27
C GLY A 153 7.08 -0.94 5.14
N LYS A 154 7.02 -1.42 3.90
CA LYS A 154 7.12 -0.57 2.69
C LYS A 154 5.78 0.02 2.26
N ALA A 155 4.71 -0.71 2.53
CA ALA A 155 3.35 -0.37 2.17
C ALA A 155 2.38 -1.04 3.14
N ALA A 156 1.17 -0.48 3.22
CA ALA A 156 0.05 -1.07 3.92
C ALA A 156 -1.25 -0.79 3.18
N ALA A 157 -2.21 -1.72 3.23
CA ALA A 157 -3.59 -1.40 2.82
C ALA A 157 -4.29 -0.60 3.93
N VAL A 158 -5.04 0.43 3.54
CA VAL A 158 -5.80 1.27 4.47
C VAL A 158 -7.15 0.62 4.80
N THR A 159 -7.50 0.62 6.08
CA THR A 159 -8.76 0.05 6.61
C THR A 159 -9.36 0.99 7.66
N PRO A 160 -10.69 1.05 7.80
CA PRO A 160 -11.32 1.95 8.75
C PRO A 160 -11.09 1.50 10.20
N THR A 161 -10.96 2.47 11.11
CA THR A 161 -10.87 2.27 12.56
C THR A 161 -11.42 3.49 13.29
N ILE A 162 -12.45 3.30 14.11
CA ILE A 162 -13.20 4.41 14.74
C ILE A 162 -12.72 4.75 16.16
N ASP A 163 -11.97 3.85 16.81
CA ASP A 163 -11.47 4.04 18.18
C ASP A 163 -10.17 4.89 18.26
N ILE A 164 -9.74 5.48 17.15
CA ILE A 164 -8.52 6.29 17.04
C ILE A 164 -8.85 7.72 16.61
N ASP A 165 -8.00 8.66 17.00
CA ASP A 165 -8.26 10.08 16.77
C ASP A 165 -8.30 10.44 15.27
N GLY A 166 -9.28 11.27 14.90
CA GLY A 166 -9.39 11.90 13.60
C GLY A 166 -8.41 13.08 13.40
N PRO A 167 -8.54 13.81 12.28
CA PRO A 167 -7.66 14.93 11.97
C PRO A 167 -7.95 16.15 12.85
N THR A 168 -6.92 16.94 13.12
CA THR A 168 -7.05 18.26 13.75
C THR A 168 -6.87 19.35 12.71
N VAL A 169 -7.82 20.29 12.64
CA VAL A 169 -7.88 21.32 11.59
C VAL A 169 -7.84 22.72 12.17
N LEU A 170 -7.30 23.64 11.37
CA LEU A 170 -7.41 25.07 11.56
C LEU A 170 -8.38 25.63 10.51
N LEU A 171 -9.42 26.34 10.96
CA LEU A 171 -10.40 26.98 10.11
C LEU A 171 -10.01 28.44 9.80
N GLU A 172 -10.57 29.00 8.73
CA GLU A 172 -10.34 30.39 8.31
C GLU A 172 -10.70 31.43 9.39
N ASN A 173 -11.70 31.14 10.23
CA ASN A 173 -12.08 32.00 11.36
C ASN A 173 -11.10 31.93 12.55
N GLY A 174 -10.05 31.11 12.45
CA GLY A 174 -9.04 30.91 13.47
C GLY A 174 -9.35 29.82 14.48
N THR A 175 -10.50 29.13 14.36
CA THR A 175 -10.87 27.98 15.21
C THR A 175 -9.94 26.80 14.94
N PHE A 176 -9.44 26.20 16.01
CA PHE A 176 -8.59 25.02 15.99
C PHE A 176 -9.29 23.89 16.74
N HIS A 177 -9.67 22.83 16.04
CA HIS A 177 -10.53 21.77 16.57
C HIS A 177 -10.21 20.42 15.93
N ARG A 178 -10.43 19.34 16.68
CA ARG A 178 -10.32 17.96 16.18
C ARG A 178 -11.66 17.52 15.65
N ILE A 179 -11.69 16.95 14.46
CA ILE A 179 -12.91 16.47 13.82
C ILE A 179 -13.04 14.97 14.07
N ASP A 180 -14.11 14.57 14.75
CA ASP A 180 -14.30 13.17 15.18
C ASP A 180 -15.42 12.45 14.39
N SER A 181 -16.21 13.17 13.58
CA SER A 181 -17.30 12.60 12.76
C SER A 181 -17.26 13.04 11.30
N ILE A 182 -17.83 12.22 10.42
CA ILE A 182 -17.90 12.51 8.97
C ILE A 182 -18.89 13.65 8.70
N GLU A 183 -19.97 13.74 9.49
CA GLU A 183 -20.96 14.81 9.42
C GLU A 183 -20.31 16.16 9.71
N GLU A 184 -19.55 16.25 10.80
CA GLU A 184 -18.83 17.46 11.15
C GLU A 184 -17.81 17.85 10.08
N TRP A 185 -17.06 16.87 9.53
CA TRP A 185 -16.12 17.11 8.44
C TRP A 185 -16.80 17.78 7.24
N ARG A 186 -17.98 17.29 6.83
CA ARG A 186 -18.73 17.86 5.70
C ARG A 186 -19.16 19.31 5.95
N ASP A 187 -19.45 19.67 7.20
CA ASP A 187 -19.85 21.04 7.56
C ASP A 187 -18.68 22.03 7.55
N VAL A 188 -17.45 21.56 7.79
CA VAL A 188 -16.27 22.43 7.90
C VAL A 188 -15.33 22.38 6.70
N ALA A 189 -15.42 21.37 5.83
CA ALA A 189 -14.46 21.09 4.76
C ALA A 189 -14.10 22.32 3.90
N ASP A 190 -15.09 23.13 3.51
CA ASP A 190 -14.90 24.31 2.65
C ASP A 190 -14.23 25.50 3.37
N ARG A 191 -14.10 25.45 4.70
CA ARG A 191 -13.57 26.53 5.55
C ARG A 191 -12.23 26.15 6.19
N ILE A 192 -11.62 25.05 5.76
CA ILE A 192 -10.35 24.57 6.30
C ILE A 192 -9.21 25.43 5.72
N LEU A 193 -8.48 26.07 6.62
CA LEU A 193 -7.25 26.78 6.28
C LEU A 193 -6.06 25.83 6.23
N SER A 194 -5.97 24.90 7.18
CA SER A 194 -4.91 23.88 7.21
C SER A 194 -5.35 22.63 7.97
N ILE A 195 -4.95 21.46 7.48
CA ILE A 195 -4.97 20.22 8.24
C ILE A 195 -3.66 20.16 9.03
N TRP A 196 -3.79 20.38 10.33
CA TRP A 196 -2.66 20.54 11.24
C TRP A 196 -2.12 19.19 11.71
N ASP A 197 -3.00 18.23 11.98
CA ASP A 197 -2.66 16.85 12.31
C ASP A 197 -3.51 15.92 11.46
N SER A 198 -2.89 14.90 10.86
CA SER A 198 -3.59 13.95 9.99
C SER A 198 -4.43 12.93 10.79
N GLY A 199 -4.29 12.90 12.12
CA GLY A 199 -4.90 11.91 13.01
C GLY A 199 -3.95 10.74 13.29
N GLU A 200 -4.50 9.66 13.83
CA GLU A 200 -3.75 8.47 14.22
C GLU A 200 -3.72 7.41 13.11
N ILE A 201 -2.64 6.62 13.08
CA ILE A 201 -2.51 5.39 12.29
C ILE A 201 -2.26 4.20 13.22
N LEU A 202 -3.13 3.19 13.12
CA LEU A 202 -3.08 1.99 13.95
C LEU A 202 -2.24 0.90 13.28
N ILE A 203 -1.13 0.51 13.92
CA ILE A 203 -0.21 -0.53 13.43
C ILE A 203 0.09 -1.53 14.56
N GLY A 204 -0.01 -2.83 14.25
CA GLY A 204 0.22 -3.91 15.21
C GLY A 204 1.70 -4.18 15.46
N PHE A 205 2.02 -4.80 16.60
CA PHE A 205 3.36 -5.30 16.93
C PHE A 205 3.85 -6.31 15.87
N GLY A 206 2.96 -7.20 15.39
CA GLY A 206 3.26 -8.19 14.36
C GLY A 206 3.89 -7.61 13.09
N GLU A 207 3.55 -6.37 12.72
CA GLU A 207 4.09 -5.70 11.53
C GLU A 207 5.55 -5.30 11.70
N PHE A 208 5.96 -4.91 12.91
CA PHE A 208 7.37 -4.64 13.24
C PHE A 208 8.17 -5.94 13.26
N LEU A 209 7.59 -7.01 13.81
CA LEU A 209 8.21 -8.33 13.88
C LEU A 209 8.47 -8.91 12.48
N GLU A 210 7.48 -8.86 11.57
CA GLU A 210 7.66 -9.36 10.20
C GLU A 210 8.70 -8.55 9.43
N ASN A 211 8.62 -7.22 9.48
CA ASN A 211 9.53 -6.35 8.75
C ASN A 211 10.93 -6.26 9.38
N ASN A 212 11.13 -6.92 10.53
CA ASN A 212 12.37 -6.93 11.31
C ASN A 212 12.89 -5.50 11.54
N LYS A 213 11.98 -4.64 12.03
CA LYS A 213 12.26 -3.24 12.39
C LYS A 213 12.19 -3.08 13.89
N GLU A 214 13.12 -2.31 14.44
CA GLU A 214 13.08 -1.88 15.84
C GLU A 214 11.74 -1.21 16.13
N LEU A 215 11.23 -1.45 17.34
CA LEU A 215 10.07 -0.74 17.83
C LEU A 215 10.42 0.73 18.02
N VAL A 216 9.42 1.59 17.89
CA VAL A 216 9.55 3.01 18.13
C VAL A 216 8.77 3.37 19.38
N PRO A 217 9.07 4.49 20.07
CA PRO A 217 8.39 4.83 21.31
C PRO A 217 6.88 4.96 21.08
N SER A 218 6.09 4.30 21.93
CA SER A 218 4.64 4.42 21.96
C SER A 218 4.21 5.77 22.52
N ALA A 219 3.13 6.34 21.97
CA ALA A 219 2.41 7.44 22.58
C ALA A 219 1.74 7.02 23.90
N TYR A 220 1.75 7.90 24.91
CA TYR A 220 0.96 7.74 26.12
C TYR A 220 -0.49 8.16 25.86
N ASN A 221 -1.28 7.20 25.39
CA ASN A 221 -2.69 7.36 25.05
C ASN A 221 -3.60 6.63 26.06
N LYS A 222 -4.90 6.58 25.79
CA LYS A 222 -5.87 5.88 26.65
C LYS A 222 -5.62 4.36 26.75
N ASP A 223 -4.98 3.73 25.77
CA ASP A 223 -4.67 2.30 25.80
C ASP A 223 -3.56 1.99 26.79
N TRP A 224 -2.48 2.77 26.74
CA TRP A 224 -1.39 2.66 27.71
C TRP A 224 -1.87 3.07 29.10
N TRP A 225 -2.61 4.18 29.24
CA TRP A 225 -3.18 4.57 30.52
C TRP A 225 -4.09 3.49 31.13
N ALA A 226 -4.94 2.86 30.33
CA ALA A 226 -5.79 1.76 30.80
C ALA A 226 -4.96 0.54 31.22
N ALA A 227 -3.87 0.22 30.52
CA ALA A 227 -2.95 -0.84 30.92
C ALA A 227 -2.20 -0.50 32.23
N ASP A 228 -1.69 0.72 32.36
CA ASP A 228 -1.03 1.22 33.56
C ASP A 228 -1.96 1.12 34.78
N LEU A 229 -3.20 1.61 34.62
CA LEU A 229 -4.19 1.61 35.69
C LEU A 229 -4.66 0.18 36.02
N ALA A 230 -4.94 -0.65 35.00
CA ALA A 230 -5.36 -2.03 35.23
C ALA A 230 -4.32 -2.83 36.00
N GLU A 231 -3.04 -2.64 35.71
CA GLU A 231 -1.95 -3.31 36.42
C GLU A 231 -1.74 -2.75 37.84
N SER A 232 -1.96 -1.45 38.05
CA SER A 232 -1.93 -0.83 39.38
C SER A 232 -3.10 -1.28 40.29
N LEU A 233 -4.28 -1.55 39.71
CA LEU A 233 -5.48 -2.03 40.40
C LEU A 233 -5.45 -3.54 40.69
N ASN A 234 -4.42 -3.97 41.43
CA ASN A 234 -4.13 -5.37 41.72
C ASN A 234 -4.73 -5.92 43.03
N GLN A 235 -5.46 -5.09 43.79
CA GLN A 235 -6.07 -5.45 45.07
C GLN A 235 -7.50 -4.88 45.18
N PRO A 236 -8.43 -5.56 45.90
CA PRO A 236 -9.82 -5.10 46.01
C PRO A 236 -9.98 -3.69 46.60
N ASN A 237 -9.22 -3.36 47.64
CA ASN A 237 -9.21 -2.03 48.27
C ASN A 237 -8.81 -0.92 47.29
N LYS A 238 -7.89 -1.18 46.35
CA LYS A 238 -7.51 -0.22 45.32
C LYS A 238 -8.65 0.00 44.32
N VAL A 239 -9.39 -1.04 43.99
CA VAL A 239 -10.57 -0.93 43.12
C VAL A 239 -11.69 -0.15 43.81
N GLU A 240 -11.86 -0.33 45.12
CA GLU A 240 -12.80 0.47 45.93
C GLU A 240 -12.38 1.95 45.96
N LYS A 241 -11.12 2.23 46.25
CA LYS A 241 -10.58 3.61 46.22
C LYS A 241 -10.71 4.24 44.83
N PHE A 242 -10.47 3.48 43.77
CA PHE A 242 -10.71 3.94 42.41
C PHE A 242 -12.18 4.27 42.17
N ALA A 243 -13.11 3.41 42.62
CA ALA A 243 -14.55 3.66 42.59
C ALA A 243 -14.94 4.96 43.33
N GLU A 244 -14.33 5.23 44.48
CA GLU A 244 -14.53 6.47 45.25
C GLU A 244 -14.05 7.69 44.46
N ILE A 245 -12.86 7.64 43.84
CA ILE A 245 -12.32 8.76 43.07
C ILE A 245 -13.23 9.09 41.87
N ILE A 246 -13.71 8.08 41.15
CA ILE A 246 -14.60 8.29 40.01
C ILE A 246 -16.08 8.50 40.40
N ALA A 247 -16.39 8.48 41.70
CA ALA A 247 -17.74 8.62 42.26
C ALA A 247 -18.76 7.56 41.74
N VAL A 248 -18.31 6.31 41.55
CA VAL A 248 -19.15 5.20 41.08
C VAL A 248 -19.18 4.06 42.09
N ASN A 249 -20.35 3.45 42.30
CA ASN A 249 -20.48 2.27 43.16
C ASN A 249 -19.76 1.05 42.54
N ARG A 250 -19.04 0.28 43.36
CA ARG A 250 -18.31 -0.94 42.94
C ARG A 250 -19.13 -1.93 42.11
N ASN A 251 -20.43 -2.02 42.34
CA ASN A 251 -21.33 -2.94 41.63
C ASN A 251 -21.55 -2.58 40.15
N HIS A 252 -21.30 -1.32 39.76
CA HIS A 252 -21.37 -0.88 38.37
C HIS A 252 -20.04 -1.08 37.61
N LEU A 253 -18.98 -1.45 38.32
CA LEU A 253 -17.68 -1.77 37.72
C LEU A 253 -17.65 -3.23 37.27
N PRO A 254 -16.85 -3.58 36.23
CA PRO A 254 -16.70 -4.96 35.81
C PRO A 254 -16.28 -5.89 36.97
N PRO A 255 -16.72 -7.16 36.95
CA PRO A 255 -16.47 -8.08 38.05
C PRO A 255 -14.97 -8.47 38.12
N GLY A 256 -14.51 -8.80 39.33
CA GLY A 256 -13.12 -9.19 39.58
C GLY A 256 -12.12 -8.04 39.53
N LEU A 257 -10.83 -8.37 39.54
CA LEU A 257 -9.74 -7.40 39.51
C LEU A 257 -9.29 -7.11 38.06
N PRO A 258 -9.00 -5.84 37.70
CA PRO A 258 -8.47 -5.49 36.38
C PRO A 258 -7.17 -6.23 36.01
N PHE A 259 -6.25 -6.36 36.97
CA PHE A 259 -4.92 -6.94 36.75
C PHE A 259 -4.94 -8.39 36.22
N ASN A 260 -5.76 -9.27 36.82
CA ASN A 260 -5.75 -10.70 36.52
C ASN A 260 -7.15 -11.29 36.23
N GLY A 261 -8.18 -10.45 36.27
CA GLY A 261 -9.58 -10.84 36.09
C GLY A 261 -10.17 -11.64 37.25
N ALA A 262 -9.44 -11.97 38.32
CA ALA A 262 -9.90 -12.88 39.37
C ALA A 262 -10.94 -12.25 40.29
N ILE A 263 -11.95 -13.02 40.68
CA ILE A 263 -12.88 -12.68 41.79
C ILE A 263 -12.42 -13.40 43.06
N SER A 264 -11.97 -14.65 42.91
CA SER A 264 -11.60 -15.54 44.00
C SER A 264 -10.12 -15.88 43.94
N ARG A 265 -9.51 -16.25 45.09
CA ARG A 265 -8.08 -16.60 45.16
C ARG A 265 -7.70 -17.86 44.34
N GLY A 266 -8.66 -18.65 43.84
CA GLY A 266 -8.43 -19.81 42.97
C GLY A 266 -9.73 -20.48 42.51
N GLY A 267 -9.63 -21.43 41.58
CA GLY A 267 -10.75 -22.27 41.12
C GLY A 267 -11.53 -21.75 39.90
N GLU A 268 -11.17 -20.58 39.36
CA GLU A 268 -11.85 -19.96 38.22
C GLU A 268 -11.20 -20.34 36.89
N SER A 269 -12.00 -20.39 35.82
CA SER A 269 -11.49 -20.71 34.47
C SER A 269 -10.53 -19.63 33.96
N PRO A 270 -9.39 -20.00 33.35
CA PRO A 270 -8.49 -19.04 32.68
C PRO A 270 -9.20 -18.19 31.62
N LEU A 271 -10.18 -18.78 30.92
CA LEU A 271 -10.96 -18.07 29.90
C LEU A 271 -11.81 -16.95 30.51
N GLU A 272 -12.57 -17.25 31.57
CA GLU A 272 -13.41 -16.27 32.27
C GLU A 272 -12.60 -15.12 32.86
N ARG A 273 -11.40 -15.42 33.37
CA ARG A 273 -10.46 -14.39 33.83
C ARG A 273 -9.99 -13.51 32.68
N SER A 274 -9.68 -14.10 31.53
CA SER A 274 -9.27 -13.34 30.36
C SER A 274 -10.37 -12.44 29.82
N LEU A 275 -11.62 -12.93 29.78
CA LEU A 275 -12.79 -12.15 29.39
C LEU A 275 -13.01 -10.96 30.33
N ARG A 276 -12.94 -11.17 31.65
CA ARG A 276 -13.06 -10.08 32.62
C ARG A 276 -11.97 -9.03 32.51
N ARG A 277 -10.72 -9.42 32.23
CA ARG A 277 -9.63 -8.46 31.96
C ARG A 277 -9.93 -7.60 30.73
N ARG A 278 -10.43 -8.23 29.65
CA ARG A 278 -10.86 -7.52 28.43
C ARG A 278 -11.99 -6.55 28.74
N ASP A 279 -12.98 -6.96 29.51
CA ASP A 279 -14.13 -6.10 29.86
C ASP A 279 -13.68 -4.91 30.72
N TRP A 280 -12.78 -5.12 31.68
CA TRP A 280 -12.12 -4.05 32.43
C TRP A 280 -11.36 -3.09 31.54
N ASN A 281 -10.59 -3.58 30.57
CA ASN A 281 -9.86 -2.72 29.64
C ASN A 281 -10.77 -1.85 28.79
N ARG A 282 -11.83 -2.45 28.22
CA ARG A 282 -12.86 -1.72 27.47
C ARG A 282 -13.48 -0.62 28.34
N TYR A 283 -13.85 -0.96 29.58
CA TYR A 283 -14.39 0.01 30.53
C TYR A 283 -13.43 1.17 30.80
N LEU A 284 -12.17 0.87 31.15
CA LEU A 284 -11.16 1.89 31.46
C LEU A 284 -10.91 2.79 30.25
N ARG A 285 -10.72 2.24 29.04
CA ARG A 285 -10.50 3.04 27.82
C ARG A 285 -11.66 3.98 27.50
N SER A 286 -12.90 3.57 27.79
CA SER A 286 -14.09 4.38 27.59
C SER A 286 -14.34 5.42 28.68
N LEU A 287 -13.56 5.41 29.77
CA LEU A 287 -13.81 6.28 30.91
C LEU A 287 -13.57 7.75 30.56
N GLU A 288 -14.50 8.59 30.99
CA GLU A 288 -14.40 10.04 30.98
C GLU A 288 -14.19 10.53 32.41
N LEU A 289 -13.16 11.36 32.59
CA LEU A 289 -12.77 11.91 33.89
C LEU A 289 -12.89 13.43 33.85
N ASN A 290 -12.90 14.06 35.01
CA ASN A 290 -12.54 15.48 35.12
C ASN A 290 -11.06 15.63 35.52
N TRP A 291 -10.54 16.86 35.49
CA TRP A 291 -9.14 17.12 35.79
C TRP A 291 -8.74 16.71 37.22
N GLU A 292 -9.56 17.00 38.24
CA GLU A 292 -9.27 16.67 39.64
C GLU A 292 -9.21 15.15 39.87
N GLN A 293 -10.13 14.41 39.27
CA GLN A 293 -10.13 12.95 39.29
C GLN A 293 -8.87 12.39 38.62
N ASN A 294 -8.50 12.93 37.47
CA ASN A 294 -7.29 12.54 36.76
C ASN A 294 -6.02 12.79 37.60
N GLN A 295 -5.87 13.97 38.21
CA GLN A 295 -4.74 14.26 39.09
C GLN A 295 -4.67 13.28 40.27
N THR A 296 -5.81 13.00 40.89
CA THR A 296 -5.90 12.06 42.01
C THR A 296 -5.50 10.65 41.58
N ILE A 297 -5.95 10.19 40.42
CA ILE A 297 -5.57 8.88 39.86
C ILE A 297 -4.06 8.82 39.59
N CYS A 298 -3.49 9.86 38.98
CA CYS A 298 -2.05 9.95 38.72
C CYS A 298 -1.22 9.85 40.00
N LEU A 299 -1.60 10.59 41.05
CA LEU A 299 -0.92 10.58 42.34
C LEU A 299 -1.08 9.25 43.09
N GLU A 300 -2.29 8.69 43.10
CA GLU A 300 -2.60 7.49 43.87
C GLU A 300 -2.07 6.19 43.22
N PHE A 301 -2.16 6.11 41.89
CA PHE A 301 -1.86 4.88 41.14
C PHE A 301 -0.59 4.97 40.27
N GLY A 302 0.10 6.12 40.26
CA GLY A 302 1.36 6.33 39.54
C GLY A 302 1.24 6.33 38.02
N THR A 303 0.03 6.58 37.50
CA THR A 303 -0.21 6.73 36.05
C THR A 303 0.27 8.10 35.57
N SER A 304 0.56 8.24 34.27
CA SER A 304 0.64 9.56 33.65
C SER A 304 -0.74 10.05 33.24
N SER A 305 -0.88 11.32 32.89
CA SER A 305 -2.14 11.89 32.42
C SER A 305 -2.47 11.34 31.02
N PRO A 306 -3.67 10.81 30.75
CA PRO A 306 -4.09 10.44 29.41
C PRO A 306 -4.63 11.66 28.63
N PRO A 307 -4.76 11.55 27.29
CA PRO A 307 -5.57 12.48 26.50
C PRO A 307 -7.02 12.56 27.03
N PRO A 308 -7.65 13.75 27.04
CA PRO A 308 -7.19 15.00 26.41
C PRO A 308 -6.25 15.86 27.26
N TRP A 309 -5.93 15.48 28.50
CA TRP A 309 -5.08 16.28 29.39
C TRP A 309 -3.57 16.06 29.19
N ASN A 310 -3.15 15.42 28.10
CA ASN A 310 -1.74 15.23 27.76
C ASN A 310 -1.38 15.93 26.44
N PRO A 311 -1.05 17.24 26.49
CA PRO A 311 -0.64 18.00 25.31
C PRO A 311 0.66 17.48 24.67
N TRP A 312 0.90 17.83 23.41
CA TRP A 312 2.10 17.41 22.66
C TRP A 312 3.35 18.22 23.04
N TRP A 313 3.78 18.13 24.29
CA TRP A 313 4.89 18.92 24.85
C TRP A 313 6.24 18.72 24.14
N SER A 314 6.47 17.57 23.52
CA SER A 314 7.67 17.28 22.72
C SER A 314 7.71 18.02 21.38
N ASP A 315 6.58 18.54 20.89
CA ASP A 315 6.55 19.36 19.68
C ASP A 315 6.82 20.85 19.96
N LEU A 316 6.55 21.32 21.19
CA LEU A 316 6.71 22.73 21.57
C LEU A 316 8.19 23.10 21.71
N PRO A 317 8.72 24.07 20.92
CA PRO A 317 10.06 24.58 21.13
C PRO A 317 10.21 25.20 22.52
N LEU A 318 11.29 24.86 23.23
CA LEU A 318 11.52 25.31 24.60
C LEU A 318 11.57 26.85 24.73
N SER A 319 12.02 27.54 23.68
CA SER A 319 12.07 29.00 23.58
C SER A 319 10.70 29.67 23.53
N PHE A 320 9.62 28.94 23.23
CA PHE A 320 8.27 29.49 23.21
C PHE A 320 7.66 29.57 24.62
N ALA A 321 8.14 28.73 25.55
CA ALA A 321 7.59 28.63 26.89
C ALA A 321 7.54 29.97 27.65
N PRO A 322 8.59 30.83 27.65
CA PRO A 322 8.53 32.13 28.34
C PRO A 322 7.38 33.03 27.88
N VAL A 323 7.19 33.14 26.56
CA VAL A 323 6.13 33.98 25.96
C VAL A 323 4.75 33.40 26.24
N LEU A 324 4.63 32.07 26.21
CA LEU A 324 3.38 31.39 26.56
C LEU A 324 3.03 31.59 28.04
N ILE A 325 4.00 31.46 28.95
CA ILE A 325 3.81 31.69 30.39
C ILE A 325 3.35 33.13 30.64
N GLU A 326 3.97 34.11 30.00
CA GLU A 326 3.57 35.52 30.13
C GLU A 326 2.13 35.75 29.64
N ALA A 327 1.75 35.14 28.50
CA ALA A 327 0.40 35.20 27.99
C ALA A 327 -0.62 34.56 28.95
N LEU A 328 -0.26 33.43 29.58
CA LEU A 328 -1.10 32.74 30.57
C LEU A 328 -1.24 33.55 31.87
N MET A 329 -0.19 34.22 32.34
CA MET A 329 -0.26 35.10 33.52
C MET A 329 -1.19 36.30 33.31
N ASN A 330 -1.30 36.79 32.07
CA ASN A 330 -2.19 37.88 31.68
C ASN A 330 -3.60 37.39 31.28
N SER A 331 -3.91 36.11 31.52
CA SER A 331 -5.18 35.49 31.15
C SER A 331 -6.18 35.47 32.32
N ASN A 332 -7.46 35.33 31.98
CA ASN A 332 -8.54 35.21 32.94
C ASN A 332 -9.35 33.94 32.68
N ILE A 333 -9.94 33.39 33.74
CA ILE A 333 -10.87 32.27 33.65
C ILE A 333 -12.30 32.80 33.84
N GLU A 334 -13.13 32.65 32.82
CA GLU A 334 -14.53 33.10 32.80
C GLU A 334 -15.41 31.93 32.33
N ASP A 335 -16.47 31.61 33.07
CA ASP A 335 -17.40 30.49 32.79
C ASP A 335 -16.71 29.14 32.51
N GLY A 336 -15.60 28.86 33.21
CA GLY A 336 -14.82 27.62 33.05
C GLY A 336 -13.91 27.58 31.82
N SER A 337 -13.88 28.64 31.01
CA SER A 337 -13.01 28.80 29.85
C SER A 337 -11.80 29.67 30.18
N LEU A 338 -10.63 29.36 29.62
CA LEU A 338 -9.42 30.16 29.74
C LEU A 338 -9.34 31.16 28.57
N ILE A 339 -9.23 32.46 28.88
CA ILE A 339 -9.26 33.55 27.90
C ILE A 339 -7.91 34.27 27.86
N LEU A 340 -7.20 34.14 26.73
CA LEU A 340 -5.98 34.89 26.45
C LEU A 340 -6.31 36.20 25.74
N ARG A 341 -6.04 37.33 26.39
CA ARG A 341 -6.51 38.65 25.96
C ARG A 341 -5.63 39.28 24.87
N GLY A 342 -6.26 39.79 23.82
CA GLY A 342 -5.63 40.62 22.79
C GLY A 342 -4.62 39.92 21.87
N VAL A 343 -4.35 38.62 22.07
CA VAL A 343 -3.31 37.85 21.37
C VAL A 343 -3.52 37.77 19.85
N VAL A 344 -4.77 37.79 19.40
CA VAL A 344 -5.14 37.56 17.99
C VAL A 344 -5.90 38.73 17.37
N SER A 345 -5.74 39.92 17.95
CA SER A 345 -6.40 41.15 17.47
C SER A 345 -6.06 41.48 16.01
N ASP A 346 -4.80 41.24 15.61
CA ASP A 346 -4.30 41.51 14.26
C ASP A 346 -4.19 40.25 13.39
N TRP A 347 -4.64 39.09 13.88
CA TRP A 347 -4.46 37.81 13.18
C TRP A 347 -5.30 37.75 11.90
N LYS A 348 -4.66 37.38 10.78
CA LYS A 348 -5.31 37.11 9.50
C LYS A 348 -4.91 35.74 8.94
N PRO A 349 -5.80 35.07 8.20
CA PRO A 349 -5.42 33.89 7.40
C PRO A 349 -4.26 34.23 6.46
N ASN A 350 -3.22 33.39 6.43
CA ASN A 350 -2.05 33.52 5.54
C ASN A 350 -1.17 34.76 5.74
N GLN A 351 -1.21 35.41 6.90
CA GLN A 351 -0.23 36.46 7.20
C GLN A 351 1.19 35.89 7.33
N LYS A 352 2.20 36.77 7.21
CA LYS A 352 3.59 36.46 7.50
C LYS A 352 4.19 37.55 8.37
N VAL A 353 4.52 37.19 9.61
CA VAL A 353 5.13 38.06 10.61
C VAL A 353 6.64 38.05 10.41
N GLU A 354 7.24 39.21 10.11
CA GLU A 354 8.68 39.33 9.85
C GLU A 354 9.54 39.22 11.12
N ASP A 355 9.06 39.77 12.23
CA ASP A 355 9.70 39.68 13.55
C ASP A 355 8.73 39.08 14.56
N ILE A 356 9.01 37.85 14.98
CA ILE A 356 8.20 37.12 15.94
C ILE A 356 8.56 37.43 17.41
N GLY A 357 9.52 38.33 17.66
CA GLY A 357 9.92 38.74 19.02
C GLY A 357 10.74 37.69 19.78
N LEU A 358 11.32 36.71 19.07
CA LEU A 358 12.21 35.70 19.63
C LEU A 358 13.56 35.72 18.88
N GLU A 359 14.64 35.44 19.61
CA GLU A 359 15.95 35.23 18.97
C GLU A 359 15.88 34.11 17.94
N LYS A 360 16.61 34.26 16.83
CA LYS A 360 16.66 33.22 15.80
C LYS A 360 17.11 31.89 16.42
N PRO A 361 16.46 30.78 16.08
CA PRO A 361 16.82 29.49 16.63
C PRO A 361 18.23 29.14 16.18
N SER A 362 18.91 28.29 16.94
CA SER A 362 20.29 27.89 16.66
C SER A 362 20.46 27.20 15.28
N THR A 363 19.37 26.80 14.63
CA THR A 363 19.28 26.25 13.26
C THR A 363 19.20 27.32 12.15
N GLY A 364 19.04 28.59 12.49
CA GLY A 364 18.88 29.71 11.54
C GLY A 364 17.43 30.02 11.15
N GLN A 365 16.60 29.00 10.96
CA GLN A 365 15.15 29.14 10.71
C GLN A 365 14.34 28.31 11.71
N TRP A 366 13.16 28.81 12.05
CA TRP A 366 12.22 28.07 12.87
C TRP A 366 11.72 26.83 12.14
N PRO A 367 11.48 25.73 12.86
CA PRO A 367 10.93 24.56 12.23
C PRO A 367 9.59 24.85 11.57
N ARG A 368 9.45 24.43 10.32
CA ARG A 368 8.28 24.70 9.46
C ARG A 368 6.96 24.29 10.10
N TRP A 369 6.96 23.15 10.80
CA TRP A 369 5.78 22.61 11.48
C TRP A 369 5.22 23.49 12.60
N THR A 370 5.97 24.49 13.08
CA THR A 370 5.46 25.46 14.07
C THR A 370 4.55 26.51 13.42
N GLN A 371 4.77 26.82 12.13
CA GLN A 371 4.14 27.94 11.43
C GLN A 371 4.11 29.24 12.26
N VAL A 372 5.15 29.47 13.08
CA VAL A 372 5.18 30.59 14.02
C VAL A 372 5.12 31.94 13.33
N GLU A 373 5.71 32.05 12.13
CA GLU A 373 5.64 33.25 11.29
C GLU A 373 4.20 33.55 10.82
N ASN A 374 3.33 32.54 10.74
CA ASN A 374 1.96 32.71 10.27
C ASN A 374 0.99 33.06 11.40
N HIS A 375 1.24 32.56 12.61
CA HIS A 375 0.27 32.64 13.71
C HIS A 375 0.74 33.43 14.92
N GLY A 376 2.03 33.77 15.01
CA GLY A 376 2.64 34.32 16.22
C GLY A 376 2.89 33.24 17.28
N VAL A 377 3.73 33.57 18.26
CA VAL A 377 4.27 32.59 19.23
C VAL A 377 3.18 31.93 20.08
N VAL A 378 2.26 32.71 20.64
CA VAL A 378 1.24 32.18 21.57
C VAL A 378 0.26 31.26 20.85
N LYS A 379 -0.34 31.70 19.72
CA LYS A 379 -1.26 30.86 18.95
C LYS A 379 -0.56 29.62 18.38
N SER A 380 0.65 29.79 17.82
CA SER A 380 1.47 28.67 17.36
C SER A 380 1.70 27.66 18.49
N SER A 381 2.03 28.12 19.70
CA SER A 381 2.25 27.24 20.86
C SER A 381 1.01 26.39 21.19
N LEU A 382 -0.18 27.00 21.22
CA LEU A 382 -1.42 26.26 21.49
C LEU A 382 -1.73 25.21 20.42
N MET A 383 -1.55 25.56 19.14
CA MET A 383 -1.77 24.61 18.04
C MET A 383 -0.73 23.49 18.04
N VAL A 384 0.54 23.81 18.28
CA VAL A 384 1.63 22.82 18.41
C VAL A 384 1.36 21.86 19.56
N LEU A 385 0.77 22.33 20.66
CA LEU A 385 0.37 21.51 21.80
C LEU A 385 -0.91 20.69 21.57
N GLY A 386 -1.62 20.91 20.46
CA GLY A 386 -2.90 20.25 20.18
C GLY A 386 -4.08 20.77 21.00
N ILE A 387 -3.97 21.98 21.58
CA ILE A 387 -5.02 22.57 22.43
C ILE A 387 -6.11 23.19 21.57
N GLN A 388 -7.33 22.67 21.68
CA GLN A 388 -8.49 23.18 20.94
C GLN A 388 -8.90 24.57 21.43
N HIS A 389 -9.10 25.51 20.52
CA HIS A 389 -9.42 26.91 20.85
C HIS A 389 -10.12 27.64 19.70
N HIS A 390 -10.79 28.75 20.00
CA HIS A 390 -11.41 29.61 19.00
C HIS A 390 -11.15 31.09 19.27
N HIS A 391 -11.39 31.93 18.26
CA HIS A 391 -11.21 33.37 18.37
C HIS A 391 -12.51 34.06 18.78
N ASN A 392 -12.43 35.01 19.70
CA ASN A 392 -13.55 35.89 20.06
C ASN A 392 -13.04 37.31 20.35
N GLN A 393 -13.45 38.29 19.54
CA GLN A 393 -13.11 39.72 19.71
C GLN A 393 -11.60 39.99 19.94
N GLY A 394 -10.72 39.33 19.17
CA GLY A 394 -9.26 39.49 19.30
C GLY A 394 -8.61 38.67 20.43
N ASN A 395 -9.40 37.91 21.18
CA ASN A 395 -8.95 36.99 22.22
C ASN A 395 -8.93 35.55 21.71
N ILE A 396 -8.11 34.70 22.33
CA ILE A 396 -8.19 33.25 22.19
C ILE A 396 -8.97 32.70 23.39
N VAL A 397 -10.00 31.89 23.11
CA VAL A 397 -10.82 31.22 24.12
C VAL A 397 -10.55 29.72 24.05
N ILE A 398 -10.08 29.15 25.16
CA ILE A 398 -9.87 27.71 25.34
C ILE A 398 -11.00 27.19 26.23
N PRO A 399 -12.00 26.50 25.67
CA PRO A 399 -13.22 26.18 26.40
C PRO A 399 -13.04 25.09 27.46
N LYS A 400 -12.15 24.13 27.23
CA LYS A 400 -11.95 22.94 28.09
C LYS A 400 -10.50 22.45 27.99
N TYR A 401 -10.10 21.63 28.95
CA TYR A 401 -8.81 20.91 28.96
C TYR A 401 -7.58 21.84 28.96
N TRP A 402 -7.72 23.05 29.51
CA TRP A 402 -6.65 24.03 29.62
C TRP A 402 -5.83 23.86 30.91
N GLU A 403 -6.31 23.10 31.87
CA GLU A 403 -5.70 22.89 33.19
C GLU A 403 -4.25 22.39 33.12
N PRO A 404 -3.87 21.48 32.18
CA PRO A 404 -2.48 21.08 32.01
C PRO A 404 -1.54 22.24 31.65
N LEU A 405 -2.01 23.27 30.95
CA LEU A 405 -1.18 24.44 30.65
C LEU A 405 -0.77 25.18 31.92
N ILE A 406 -1.66 25.19 32.92
CA ILE A 406 -1.42 25.86 34.20
C ILE A 406 -0.49 25.00 35.05
N GLU A 407 -0.84 23.73 35.27
CA GLU A 407 -0.07 22.80 36.10
C GLU A 407 1.35 22.58 35.57
N CYS A 408 1.50 22.26 34.28
CA CYS A 408 2.78 21.89 33.68
C CYS A 408 3.78 23.05 33.62
N LEU A 409 3.30 24.29 33.50
CA LEU A 409 4.12 25.49 33.39
C LEU A 409 4.36 26.17 34.74
N GLY A 410 4.07 25.49 35.85
CA GLY A 410 4.33 25.99 37.21
C GLY A 410 3.46 27.18 37.60
N LEU A 411 2.23 27.24 37.08
CA LEU A 411 1.25 28.27 37.36
C LEU A 411 0.20 27.74 38.35
N LYS A 412 -0.47 28.64 39.07
CA LYS A 412 -1.60 28.33 39.94
C LYS A 412 -2.76 29.29 39.69
N ILE A 413 -3.96 28.89 40.07
CA ILE A 413 -5.16 29.70 39.98
C ILE A 413 -5.49 30.22 41.39
N GLU A 414 -5.55 31.54 41.56
CA GLU A 414 -6.05 32.16 42.78
C GLU A 414 -7.07 33.25 42.43
N ASN A 415 -8.29 33.13 42.97
CA ASN A 415 -9.40 34.06 42.73
C ASN A 415 -9.69 34.33 41.23
N GLY A 416 -9.54 33.30 40.36
CA GLY A 416 -9.78 33.40 38.92
C GLY A 416 -8.62 34.00 38.10
N ASN A 417 -7.52 34.41 38.75
CA ASN A 417 -6.31 34.89 38.11
C ASN A 417 -5.22 33.81 38.12
N VAL A 418 -4.38 33.83 37.08
CA VAL A 418 -3.25 32.90 36.93
C VAL A 418 -1.97 33.54 37.49
N LEU A 419 -1.37 32.90 38.50
CA LEU A 419 -0.14 33.36 39.16
C LEU A 419 0.99 32.35 39.00
N LEU A 420 2.23 32.83 38.96
CA LEU A 420 3.42 31.98 38.93
C LEU A 420 3.68 31.38 40.31
N LEU A 421 3.65 30.05 40.41
CA LEU A 421 3.94 29.30 41.65
C LEU A 421 5.42 28.97 41.78
N GLU A 422 6.04 28.48 40.69
CA GLU A 422 7.45 28.13 40.63
C GLU A 422 8.14 28.91 39.51
N ASN A 423 9.35 29.43 39.76
CA ASN A 423 10.05 30.23 38.75
C ASN A 423 10.64 29.33 37.66
N THR A 424 9.89 29.16 36.57
CA THR A 424 10.24 28.30 35.43
C THR A 424 11.28 28.92 34.48
N LEU A 425 11.34 30.25 34.43
CA LEU A 425 12.21 30.99 33.50
C LEU A 425 13.72 30.71 33.68
N PRO A 426 14.28 30.61 34.90
CA PRO A 426 15.66 30.22 35.12
C PRO A 426 16.02 28.85 34.53
N HIS A 427 15.12 27.86 34.62
CA HIS A 427 15.35 26.52 34.06
C HIS A 427 15.43 26.55 32.54
N VAL A 428 14.55 27.33 31.89
CA VAL A 428 14.58 27.52 30.43
C VAL A 428 15.88 28.20 30.01
N LYS A 429 16.27 29.30 30.65
CA LYS A 429 17.50 30.04 30.31
C LYS A 429 18.75 29.18 30.47
N ASP A 430 18.87 28.43 31.57
CA ASP A 430 19.99 27.50 31.79
C ASP A 430 20.05 26.40 30.73
N ARG A 431 18.91 25.77 30.41
CA ARG A 431 18.85 24.70 29.41
C ARG A 431 19.21 25.21 28.01
N VAL A 432 18.68 26.36 27.60
CA VAL A 432 18.99 26.99 26.30
C VAL A 432 20.47 27.35 26.20
N ALA A 433 21.06 27.93 27.25
CA ALA A 433 22.50 28.23 27.27
C ALA A 433 23.37 26.97 27.10
N LYS A 434 23.02 25.87 27.78
CA LYS A 434 23.70 24.58 27.64
C LYS A 434 23.58 23.99 26.23
N ILE A 435 22.42 24.14 25.59
CA ILE A 435 22.20 23.70 24.19
C ILE A 435 23.09 24.49 23.22
N HIS A 436 23.17 25.81 23.38
CA HIS A 436 24.07 26.64 22.57
C HIS A 436 25.54 26.23 22.74
N GLN A 437 25.97 25.98 23.97
CA GLN A 437 27.33 25.51 24.26
C GLN A 437 27.60 24.14 23.63
N ALA A 438 26.69 23.17 23.80
CA ALA A 438 26.82 21.84 23.21
C ALA A 438 26.90 21.88 21.68
N ARG A 439 26.12 22.76 21.04
CA ARG A 439 26.14 22.95 19.60
C ARG A 439 27.46 23.56 19.12
N SER A 440 28.01 24.54 19.84
CA SER A 440 29.34 25.09 19.56
C SER A 440 30.41 24.01 19.57
N VAL A 441 30.41 23.15 20.60
CA VAL A 441 31.37 22.02 20.71
C VAL A 441 31.26 21.07 19.52
N ILE A 442 30.05 20.75 19.07
CA ILE A 442 29.81 19.87 17.93
C ILE A 442 30.21 20.51 16.60
N ASP A 443 29.93 21.80 16.41
CA ASP A 443 30.27 22.51 15.19
C ASP A 443 31.78 22.76 15.07
N GLU A 444 32.48 23.00 16.19
CA GLU A 444 33.95 23.02 16.25
C GLU A 444 34.55 21.66 15.84
N GLU A 445 33.98 20.56 16.33
CA GLU A 445 34.43 19.21 15.96
C GLU A 445 34.15 18.90 14.49
N LYS A 446 32.98 19.25 13.95
CA LYS A 446 32.70 19.15 12.52
C LYS A 446 33.69 19.95 11.69
N GLY A 447 34.03 21.17 12.13
CA GLY A 447 35.04 22.00 11.49
C GLY A 447 36.44 21.36 11.50
N ARG A 448 36.82 20.70 12.60
CA ARG A 448 38.07 19.94 12.71
C ARG A 448 38.08 18.74 11.76
N LEU A 449 37.01 17.95 11.74
CA LEU A 449 36.87 16.79 10.86
C LEU A 449 36.87 17.20 9.38
N ALA A 450 36.21 18.29 9.01
CA ALA A 450 36.21 18.82 7.65
C ALA A 450 37.63 19.23 7.19
N LYS A 451 38.43 19.85 8.07
CA LYS A 451 39.84 20.17 7.78
C LYS A 451 40.68 18.91 7.56
N ILE A 452 40.49 17.88 8.38
CA ILE A 452 41.19 16.60 8.23
C ILE A 452 40.78 15.89 6.94
N GLU A 453 39.48 15.85 6.62
CA GLU A 453 39.01 15.20 5.39
C GLU A 453 39.44 15.97 4.14
N ASN A 454 39.55 17.30 4.19
CA ASN A 454 40.15 18.08 3.10
C ASN A 454 41.62 17.69 2.88
N LEU A 455 42.43 17.61 3.94
CA LEU A 455 43.83 17.16 3.84
C LEU A 455 43.93 15.72 3.31
N ARG A 456 43.02 14.84 3.74
CA ARG A 456 42.91 13.46 3.24
C ARG A 456 42.54 13.42 1.76
N SER A 457 41.60 14.25 1.34
CA SER A 457 41.15 14.39 -0.05
C SER A 457 42.28 14.91 -0.95
N GLU A 458 43.02 15.93 -0.54
CA GLU A 458 44.17 16.45 -1.31
C GLU A 458 45.23 15.38 -1.52
N LYS A 459 45.60 14.65 -0.46
CA LYS A 459 46.52 13.50 -0.53
C LYS A 459 45.97 12.37 -1.39
N ARG A 460 44.67 12.08 -1.29
CA ARG A 460 43.97 11.06 -2.09
C ARG A 460 44.04 11.42 -3.58
N ILE A 461 43.67 12.65 -3.94
CA ILE A 461 43.67 13.14 -5.33
C ILE A 461 45.09 13.17 -5.89
N GLN A 462 46.10 13.62 -5.14
CA GLN A 462 47.50 13.58 -5.58
C GLN A 462 47.95 12.15 -5.88
N ALA A 463 47.65 11.21 -4.99
CA ALA A 463 48.05 9.82 -5.12
C ALA A 463 47.31 9.11 -6.27
N GLU A 464 46.01 9.36 -6.42
CA GLU A 464 45.19 8.84 -7.53
C GLU A 464 45.66 9.41 -8.87
N THR A 465 45.98 10.71 -8.93
CA THR A 465 46.49 11.35 -10.16
C THR A 465 47.85 10.78 -10.57
N ALA A 466 48.76 10.59 -9.60
CA ALA A 466 50.07 9.99 -9.85
C ALA A 466 49.99 8.49 -10.21
N ALA A 467 48.97 7.77 -9.74
CA ALA A 467 48.70 6.37 -10.11
C ALA A 467 48.09 6.27 -11.52
N ARG A 468 47.18 7.17 -11.89
CA ARG A 468 46.63 7.28 -13.26
C ARG A 468 47.71 7.60 -14.29
N GLN A 469 48.64 8.53 -13.96
CA GLN A 469 49.79 8.84 -14.83
C GLN A 469 50.74 7.65 -15.03
N ARG A 470 50.75 6.70 -14.09
CA ARG A 470 51.48 5.43 -14.20
C ARG A 470 50.72 4.32 -14.94
N GLY A 471 49.52 4.61 -15.47
CA GLY A 471 48.72 3.67 -16.24
C GLY A 471 48.02 2.59 -15.41
N MET A 472 47.86 2.79 -14.09
CA MET A 472 47.17 1.83 -13.21
C MET A 472 45.66 1.79 -13.51
N ASN A 473 45.04 0.64 -13.24
CA ASN A 473 43.59 0.49 -13.37
C ASN A 473 42.83 1.24 -12.24
N ILE A 474 41.51 1.36 -12.37
CA ILE A 474 40.67 2.18 -11.47
C ILE A 474 40.72 1.66 -10.02
N GLU A 475 40.62 0.34 -9.81
CA GLU A 475 40.65 -0.25 -8.47
C GLU A 475 42.01 -0.09 -7.76
N GLU A 476 43.12 -0.21 -8.51
CA GLU A 476 44.46 0.03 -7.97
C GLU A 476 44.67 1.50 -7.62
N THR A 477 44.14 2.39 -8.45
CA THR A 477 44.18 3.84 -8.24
C THR A 477 43.44 4.22 -6.95
N GLU A 478 42.22 3.72 -6.74
CA GLU A 478 41.45 3.95 -5.52
C GLU A 478 42.13 3.36 -4.28
N LYS A 479 42.75 2.18 -4.38
CA LYS A 479 43.52 1.59 -3.27
C LYS A 479 44.72 2.45 -2.88
N VAL A 480 45.43 3.00 -3.86
CA VAL A 480 46.58 3.90 -3.63
C VAL A 480 46.10 5.21 -3.00
N GLY A 481 44.99 5.78 -3.50
CA GLY A 481 44.33 6.95 -2.91
C GLY A 481 43.90 6.73 -1.46
N GLY A 482 43.26 5.59 -1.18
CA GLY A 482 42.83 5.20 0.16
C GLY A 482 44.00 5.05 1.14
N LYS A 483 45.10 4.41 0.73
CA LYS A 483 46.33 4.29 1.55
C LYS A 483 46.97 5.66 1.84
N ALA A 484 46.99 6.55 0.84
CA ALA A 484 47.52 7.91 1.01
C ALA A 484 46.67 8.73 2.00
N ALA A 485 45.35 8.64 1.91
CA ALA A 485 44.44 9.27 2.86
C ALA A 485 44.61 8.71 4.30
N ALA A 486 44.78 7.39 4.44
CA ALA A 486 44.99 6.74 5.73
C ALA A 486 46.29 7.14 6.44
N THR A 487 47.24 7.76 5.73
CA THR A 487 48.50 8.28 6.34
C THR A 487 48.23 9.48 7.25
N ILE A 488 47.12 10.20 7.04
CA ILE A 488 46.69 11.29 7.91
C ILE A 488 45.85 10.69 9.04
N ALA A 489 46.49 10.52 10.20
CA ALA A 489 45.85 10.05 11.43
C ALA A 489 44.94 11.14 12.03
N ASP A 490 43.80 10.71 12.57
CA ASP A 490 42.91 11.57 13.36
C ASP A 490 43.21 11.32 14.86
N PRO A 491 43.75 12.30 15.61
CA PRO A 491 44.01 12.15 17.04
C PRO A 491 42.74 12.13 17.90
N GLY A 492 41.56 12.39 17.31
CA GLY A 492 40.29 12.51 18.00
C GLY A 492 40.00 13.93 18.52
N PRO A 493 38.81 14.16 19.09
CA PRO A 493 38.44 15.44 19.68
C PRO A 493 39.28 15.74 20.95
N PRO A 494 39.56 17.02 21.26
CA PRO A 494 40.32 17.41 22.45
C PRO A 494 39.65 16.98 23.77
N ASP A 495 38.32 16.97 23.82
CA ASP A 495 37.51 16.46 24.93
C ASP A 495 36.41 15.53 24.42
N LEU A 496 36.72 14.22 24.41
CA LEU A 496 35.77 13.20 23.98
C LEU A 496 34.56 13.10 24.91
N LYS A 497 34.75 13.30 26.22
CA LYS A 497 33.65 13.21 27.21
C LYS A 497 32.69 14.37 27.06
N GLY A 498 33.21 15.59 26.91
CA GLY A 498 32.42 16.78 26.62
C GLY A 498 31.67 16.67 25.29
N LEU A 499 32.29 16.11 24.25
CA LEU A 499 31.63 15.87 22.97
C LEU A 499 30.48 14.85 23.08
N HIS A 500 30.70 13.74 23.81
CA HIS A 500 29.64 12.75 24.06
C HIS A 500 28.49 13.36 24.87
N ALA A 501 28.79 14.10 25.93
CA ALA A 501 27.78 14.81 26.73
C ALA A 501 26.98 15.82 25.88
N ALA A 502 27.64 16.54 24.96
CA ALA A 502 26.99 17.44 24.02
C ALA A 502 26.05 16.68 23.06
N HIS A 503 26.46 15.51 22.55
CA HIS A 503 25.62 14.67 21.69
C HIS A 503 24.38 14.16 22.43
N HIS A 504 24.56 13.63 23.63
CA HIS A 504 23.45 13.21 24.50
C HIS A 504 22.49 14.37 24.77
N LEU A 505 23.00 15.54 25.15
CA LEU A 505 22.18 16.71 25.47
C LEU A 505 21.33 17.18 24.28
N LEU A 506 21.92 17.25 23.08
CA LEU A 506 21.20 17.67 21.88
C LEU A 506 20.18 16.62 21.44
N ASP A 507 20.52 15.33 21.51
CA ASP A 507 19.60 14.24 21.16
C ASP A 507 18.40 14.18 22.12
N ASP A 508 18.65 14.30 23.43
CA ASP A 508 17.60 14.43 24.44
C ASP A 508 16.74 15.67 24.21
N HIS A 509 17.34 16.78 23.82
CA HIS A 509 16.59 18.01 23.54
C HIS A 509 15.70 17.88 22.31
N GLU A 510 16.18 17.25 21.23
CA GLU A 510 15.38 17.04 20.02
C GLU A 510 14.17 16.12 20.26
N VAL A 511 14.30 15.16 21.18
CA VAL A 511 13.22 14.24 21.55
C VAL A 511 12.25 14.88 22.56
N ASP A 512 12.76 15.40 23.67
CA ASP A 512 11.88 15.84 24.77
C ASP A 512 11.42 17.31 24.62
N ARG A 513 12.19 18.20 23.99
CA ARG A 513 11.94 19.66 23.89
C ARG A 513 11.36 20.26 25.18
N SER A 514 10.10 20.70 25.18
CA SER A 514 9.44 21.28 26.35
C SER A 514 8.92 20.24 27.35
N LEU A 515 8.75 18.96 26.95
CA LEU A 515 8.42 17.87 27.87
C LEU A 515 9.46 17.71 28.98
N TRP A 516 10.74 17.97 28.68
CA TRP A 516 11.81 18.02 29.69
C TRP A 516 11.51 19.03 30.81
N LEU A 517 11.03 20.22 30.43
CA LEU A 517 10.67 21.27 31.38
C LEU A 517 9.48 20.82 32.23
N ILE A 518 8.46 20.22 31.60
CA ILE A 518 7.26 19.74 32.28
C ILE A 518 7.60 18.68 33.33
N ARG A 519 8.40 17.67 32.96
CA ARG A 519 8.89 16.62 33.87
C ARG A 519 9.73 17.16 35.03
N LYS A 520 10.29 18.37 34.90
CA LYS A 520 11.12 18.99 35.93
C LYS A 520 10.31 19.76 36.97
N ILE A 521 9.19 20.36 36.56
CA ILE A 521 8.34 21.23 37.39
C ILE A 521 7.21 20.43 38.05
N SER A 522 6.49 19.65 37.25
CA SER A 522 5.28 18.98 37.70
C SER A 522 5.57 17.87 38.71
N GLN A 523 4.67 17.71 39.69
CA GLN A 523 4.68 16.58 40.62
C GLN A 523 4.08 15.30 40.02
N LEU A 524 3.24 15.44 38.98
CA LEU A 524 2.67 14.33 38.22
C LEU A 524 3.69 13.69 37.28
N ARG A 525 3.53 12.40 37.01
CA ARG A 525 4.28 11.68 35.96
C ARG A 525 3.81 12.15 34.59
N TRP A 526 4.74 12.52 33.71
CA TRP A 526 4.47 12.91 32.32
C TRP A 526 5.21 12.04 31.32
N GLU A 527 4.45 11.47 30.39
CA GLU A 527 4.95 10.72 29.24
C GLU A 527 4.52 11.40 27.93
N ASP A 528 5.30 11.18 26.87
CA ASP A 528 5.06 11.83 25.58
C ASP A 528 3.76 11.32 24.92
N SER A 529 2.90 12.25 24.53
CA SER A 529 1.63 11.97 23.86
C SER A 529 1.79 11.68 22.36
N ALA A 530 2.87 12.13 21.70
CA ALA A 530 3.06 11.92 20.27
C ALA A 530 4.55 11.79 19.88
N PRO A 531 5.29 10.81 20.42
CA PRO A 531 6.73 10.65 20.20
C PRO A 531 7.07 10.11 18.80
N SER A 532 6.13 9.42 18.15
CA SER A 532 6.36 8.72 16.88
C SER A 532 5.33 9.11 15.83
N ARG A 533 5.81 9.52 14.64
CA ARG A 533 4.98 9.84 13.47
C ARG A 533 5.43 9.05 12.26
N VAL A 534 4.48 8.73 11.37
CA VAL A 534 4.71 7.90 10.19
C VAL A 534 4.49 8.73 8.93
N GLY A 535 5.57 9.02 8.22
CA GLY A 535 5.49 9.59 6.87
C GLY A 535 4.81 8.61 5.92
N SER A 536 3.98 9.13 5.01
CA SER A 536 3.24 8.28 4.08
C SER A 536 2.81 9.00 2.80
N ARG A 537 2.48 8.19 1.78
CA ARG A 537 1.90 8.66 0.53
C ARG A 537 1.00 7.61 -0.10
N MET A 538 0.17 8.04 -1.04
CA MET A 538 -0.62 7.12 -1.85
C MET A 538 0.26 6.22 -2.74
N GLY A 539 0.03 4.92 -2.63
CA GLY A 539 0.50 3.88 -3.52
C GLY A 539 -0.54 3.61 -4.62
N ARG A 540 -0.95 2.36 -4.79
CA ARG A 540 -2.01 1.97 -5.74
C ARG A 540 -3.41 2.25 -5.17
N PRO A 541 -4.36 2.73 -5.98
CA PRO A 541 -5.76 2.81 -5.56
C PRO A 541 -6.33 1.41 -5.33
N GLU A 542 -7.45 1.35 -4.60
CA GLU A 542 -8.26 0.17 -4.41
C GLU A 542 -8.76 -0.43 -5.75
N LYS A 543 -9.20 -1.69 -5.80
CA LYS A 543 -9.67 -2.31 -7.05
C LYS A 543 -10.72 -3.38 -6.79
N ALA A 544 -11.81 -3.32 -7.54
CA ALA A 544 -12.78 -4.40 -7.69
C ALA A 544 -13.26 -4.39 -9.15
N ALA A 545 -12.80 -5.33 -9.98
CA ALA A 545 -13.09 -5.33 -11.41
C ALA A 545 -12.96 -6.71 -12.06
N ARG A 546 -13.75 -6.94 -13.12
CA ARG A 546 -13.68 -8.17 -13.95
C ARG A 546 -12.29 -8.33 -14.57
N ARG A 547 -11.69 -9.52 -14.45
CA ARG A 547 -10.40 -9.84 -15.07
C ARG A 547 -10.59 -10.10 -16.57
N GLN A 548 -10.27 -9.10 -17.39
CA GLN A 548 -10.44 -9.20 -18.84
C GLN A 548 -9.10 -9.33 -19.56
N MET A 549 -9.03 -10.24 -20.54
CA MET A 549 -7.95 -10.20 -21.52
C MET A 549 -8.02 -8.88 -22.30
N LYS A 550 -6.86 -8.31 -22.66
CA LYS A 550 -6.80 -7.14 -23.55
C LYS A 550 -6.32 -7.61 -24.94
N PRO A 551 -7.16 -7.59 -25.99
CA PRO A 551 -8.59 -7.23 -26.01
C PRO A 551 -9.50 -8.32 -25.41
N LEU A 552 -10.74 -7.96 -25.04
CA LEU A 552 -11.78 -8.85 -24.49
C LEU A 552 -11.96 -10.12 -25.34
N VAL A 553 -12.06 -11.29 -24.69
CA VAL A 553 -12.20 -12.60 -25.35
C VAL A 553 -13.33 -13.38 -24.67
N HIS A 554 -14.22 -13.99 -25.45
CA HIS A 554 -15.24 -14.92 -24.96
C HIS A 554 -14.89 -16.38 -25.29
N ALA A 555 -14.26 -16.62 -26.44
CA ALA A 555 -13.92 -17.96 -26.92
C ALA A 555 -12.41 -18.13 -27.12
N LEU A 556 -11.82 -19.18 -26.54
CA LEU A 556 -10.45 -19.61 -26.86
C LEU A 556 -10.41 -20.41 -28.17
N PHE A 557 -10.87 -19.77 -29.25
CA PHE A 557 -10.93 -20.31 -30.60
C PHE A 557 -10.14 -19.40 -31.58
N PRO A 558 -9.18 -19.91 -32.36
CA PRO A 558 -8.35 -19.08 -33.22
C PRO A 558 -9.07 -18.67 -34.51
N ILE A 559 -9.13 -17.37 -34.78
CA ILE A 559 -9.74 -16.80 -36.00
C ILE A 559 -8.76 -15.99 -36.87
N GLY A 560 -7.46 -15.97 -36.53
CA GLY A 560 -6.45 -15.23 -37.29
C GLY A 560 -6.79 -13.75 -37.45
N ASP A 561 -6.54 -13.20 -38.64
CA ASP A 561 -6.88 -11.83 -39.01
C ASP A 561 -8.27 -11.70 -39.67
N PHE A 562 -9.00 -12.83 -39.82
CA PHE A 562 -10.30 -12.89 -40.49
C PHE A 562 -11.42 -12.19 -39.69
N GLY A 563 -11.27 -12.04 -38.37
CA GLY A 563 -12.23 -11.34 -37.50
C GLY A 563 -12.06 -9.82 -37.42
N GLY A 564 -11.18 -9.24 -38.23
CA GLY A 564 -10.85 -7.81 -38.19
C GLY A 564 -10.16 -7.36 -36.89
N PRO A 565 -9.99 -6.04 -36.68
CA PRO A 565 -9.29 -5.50 -35.51
C PRO A 565 -9.92 -5.89 -34.17
N GLN A 566 -11.26 -6.04 -34.14
CA GLN A 566 -12.03 -6.41 -32.95
C GLN A 566 -12.11 -7.92 -32.69
N ARG A 567 -11.61 -8.75 -33.61
CA ARG A 567 -11.56 -10.22 -33.51
C ARG A 567 -12.95 -10.86 -33.32
N LEU A 568 -13.91 -10.47 -34.16
CA LEU A 568 -15.29 -10.94 -34.09
C LEU A 568 -15.48 -12.24 -34.90
N LEU A 569 -16.10 -13.24 -34.27
CA LEU A 569 -16.44 -14.52 -34.92
C LEU A 569 -17.44 -14.35 -36.06
N GLY A 570 -18.44 -13.46 -35.92
CA GLY A 570 -19.41 -13.19 -37.00
C GLY A 570 -18.74 -12.66 -38.28
N HIS A 571 -17.79 -11.73 -38.14
CA HIS A 571 -17.02 -11.23 -39.30
C HIS A 571 -16.16 -12.32 -39.94
N ALA A 572 -15.51 -13.18 -39.13
CA ALA A 572 -14.74 -14.30 -39.64
C ALA A 572 -15.63 -15.32 -40.37
N SER A 573 -16.84 -15.54 -39.87
CA SER A 573 -17.84 -16.44 -40.46
C SER A 573 -18.31 -15.98 -41.85
N ASN A 574 -18.49 -14.67 -42.05
CA ASN A 574 -18.90 -14.12 -43.35
C ASN A 574 -17.85 -14.32 -44.46
N GLN A 575 -16.60 -14.63 -44.11
CA GLN A 575 -15.55 -14.98 -45.07
C GLN A 575 -15.56 -16.48 -45.44
N GLY A 576 -16.46 -17.28 -44.83
CA GLY A 576 -16.64 -18.70 -45.07
C GLY A 576 -15.48 -19.55 -44.52
N ARG A 577 -14.56 -19.96 -45.41
CA ARG A 577 -13.42 -20.80 -45.04
C ARG A 577 -12.25 -19.96 -44.54
N ILE A 578 -11.93 -20.11 -43.26
CA ILE A 578 -10.78 -19.46 -42.63
C ILE A 578 -9.60 -20.43 -42.54
N ARG A 579 -8.37 -19.91 -42.69
CA ARG A 579 -7.13 -20.71 -42.59
C ARG A 579 -6.33 -20.32 -41.35
N VAL A 580 -6.37 -21.16 -40.32
CA VAL A 580 -5.86 -20.86 -38.98
C VAL A 580 -4.99 -22.00 -38.45
N GLU A 581 -4.14 -21.71 -37.48
CA GLU A 581 -3.26 -22.71 -36.86
C GLU A 581 -3.97 -23.42 -35.71
N MET A 582 -4.17 -24.72 -35.87
CA MET A 582 -4.80 -25.60 -34.87
C MET A 582 -4.08 -26.95 -34.82
N GLY A 583 -4.16 -27.64 -33.69
CA GLY A 583 -3.68 -29.01 -33.54
C GLY A 583 -4.47 -29.98 -34.42
N VAL A 584 -3.77 -30.88 -35.11
CA VAL A 584 -4.41 -31.86 -36.01
C VAL A 584 -4.92 -33.05 -35.20
N ARG A 585 -6.23 -33.31 -35.28
CA ARG A 585 -6.88 -34.47 -34.65
C ARG A 585 -7.70 -35.25 -35.68
N ILE A 586 -7.91 -36.54 -35.43
CA ILE A 586 -8.62 -37.47 -36.32
C ILE A 586 -9.85 -38.00 -35.59
N CYS A 587 -11.02 -37.95 -36.23
CA CYS A 587 -12.25 -38.50 -35.68
C CYS A 587 -12.24 -40.03 -35.68
N LEU A 588 -12.62 -40.64 -34.56
CA LEU A 588 -12.72 -42.10 -34.43
C LEU A 588 -13.95 -42.69 -35.13
N LYS A 589 -15.00 -41.87 -35.39
CA LYS A 589 -16.26 -42.31 -36.01
C LYS A 589 -16.21 -42.23 -37.54
N CYS A 590 -15.77 -41.10 -38.10
CA CYS A 590 -15.75 -40.89 -39.56
C CYS A 590 -14.35 -40.86 -40.19
N GLY A 591 -13.27 -41.04 -39.43
CA GLY A 591 -11.89 -41.05 -39.93
C GLY A 591 -11.33 -39.72 -40.47
N ARG A 592 -12.18 -38.70 -40.69
CA ARG A 592 -11.79 -37.37 -41.18
C ARG A 592 -11.02 -36.56 -40.13
N GLU A 593 -10.15 -35.67 -40.59
CA GLU A 593 -9.46 -34.70 -39.73
C GLU A 593 -10.45 -33.66 -39.17
N SER A 594 -10.36 -33.39 -37.87
CA SER A 594 -11.17 -32.38 -37.19
C SER A 594 -10.36 -31.82 -36.02
N PRO A 595 -9.96 -30.54 -36.01
CA PRO A 595 -9.14 -29.97 -34.94
C PRO A 595 -9.87 -29.85 -33.58
N ASN A 596 -11.21 -29.98 -33.57
CA ASN A 596 -12.04 -29.92 -32.38
C ASN A 596 -12.09 -31.26 -31.63
N LEU A 597 -12.39 -31.24 -30.32
CA LEU A 597 -12.51 -32.44 -29.46
C LEU A 597 -13.65 -33.38 -29.92
N ARG A 598 -14.77 -32.80 -30.37
CA ARG A 598 -15.86 -33.50 -31.06
C ARG A 598 -15.79 -33.16 -32.55
N CYS A 599 -16.06 -34.14 -33.39
CA CYS A 599 -15.93 -33.99 -34.83
C CYS A 599 -16.95 -32.98 -35.39
N HIS A 600 -16.44 -31.87 -35.92
CA HIS A 600 -17.22 -30.79 -36.53
C HIS A 600 -17.62 -31.09 -37.99
N ASN A 601 -17.08 -32.16 -38.58
CA ASN A 601 -17.39 -32.50 -39.96
C ASN A 601 -18.84 -32.96 -40.07
N ARG A 602 -19.55 -32.46 -41.09
CA ARG A 602 -20.89 -32.92 -41.43
C ARG A 602 -20.81 -34.16 -42.33
N PRO A 603 -21.48 -35.27 -41.98
CA PRO A 603 -21.61 -36.43 -42.86
C PRO A 603 -22.37 -36.07 -44.14
N ASP A 604 -23.42 -35.25 -44.00
CA ASP A 604 -24.24 -34.68 -45.07
C ASP A 604 -24.15 -33.15 -45.02
N SER A 605 -23.74 -32.52 -46.13
CA SER A 605 -23.58 -31.06 -46.20
C SER A 605 -24.90 -30.29 -46.19
N SER A 606 -26.01 -30.92 -46.61
CA SER A 606 -27.33 -30.29 -46.68
C SER A 606 -28.00 -30.14 -45.31
N ASN A 607 -27.65 -31.04 -44.37
CA ASN A 607 -28.18 -31.04 -43.02
C ASN A 607 -27.19 -30.38 -42.03
N ALA A 608 -27.70 -29.56 -41.12
CA ALA A 608 -26.91 -28.90 -40.08
C ALA A 608 -26.64 -29.86 -38.89
N ILE A 609 -26.16 -31.07 -39.19
CA ILE A 609 -25.85 -32.11 -38.20
C ILE A 609 -24.39 -32.53 -38.38
N GLU A 610 -23.60 -32.41 -37.31
CA GLU A 610 -22.20 -32.84 -37.30
C GLU A 610 -22.05 -34.33 -36.94
N CYS A 611 -20.90 -34.92 -37.27
CA CYS A 611 -20.58 -36.30 -36.95
C CYS A 611 -20.56 -36.55 -35.42
N GLY A 612 -20.09 -35.56 -34.64
CA GLY A 612 -20.07 -35.58 -33.17
C GLY A 612 -19.08 -36.56 -32.53
N GLY A 613 -18.46 -37.44 -33.31
CA GLY A 613 -17.55 -38.47 -32.79
C GLY A 613 -16.28 -37.89 -32.13
N LYS A 614 -15.79 -38.56 -31.07
CA LYS A 614 -14.57 -38.19 -30.35
C LYS A 614 -13.34 -38.17 -31.27
N THR A 615 -12.47 -37.18 -31.09
CA THR A 615 -11.24 -37.05 -31.88
C THR A 615 -9.99 -37.35 -31.06
N LYS A 616 -9.00 -37.98 -31.68
CA LYS A 616 -7.67 -38.25 -31.10
C LYS A 616 -6.58 -37.43 -31.78
N GLU A 617 -5.54 -37.06 -31.04
CA GLU A 617 -4.40 -36.33 -31.59
C GLU A 617 -3.64 -37.17 -32.61
N LYS A 618 -3.17 -36.52 -33.69
CA LYS A 618 -2.33 -37.15 -34.69
C LYS A 618 -0.91 -37.28 -34.14
N ALA A 619 -0.37 -38.50 -34.12
CA ALA A 619 1.00 -38.74 -33.67
C ALA A 619 2.01 -37.95 -34.52
N LEU A 620 3.02 -37.37 -33.87
CA LEU A 620 4.14 -36.70 -34.52
C LEU A 620 4.96 -37.71 -35.34
N ARG A 621 5.40 -37.31 -36.53
CA ARG A 621 6.35 -38.10 -37.34
C ARG A 621 7.79 -37.72 -36.97
N GLY A 622 8.58 -38.69 -36.48
CA GLY A 622 10.01 -38.53 -36.15
C GLY A 622 10.31 -38.06 -34.72
N LYS A 623 11.60 -37.87 -34.38
CA LYS A 623 12.09 -37.45 -33.04
C LYS A 623 11.97 -35.94 -32.73
N ARG A 624 11.21 -35.17 -33.52
CA ARG A 624 11.10 -33.71 -33.33
C ARG A 624 10.09 -33.38 -32.23
N THR A 625 10.51 -32.58 -31.25
CA THR A 625 9.67 -32.01 -30.19
C THR A 625 9.46 -30.51 -30.44
N PRO A 626 8.56 -30.13 -31.38
CA PRO A 626 8.33 -28.72 -31.67
C PRO A 626 7.71 -28.02 -30.45
N ARG A 627 7.96 -26.71 -30.31
CA ARG A 627 7.40 -25.89 -29.22
C ARG A 627 5.87 -25.83 -29.21
N ARG A 628 5.23 -26.03 -30.37
CA ARG A 628 3.76 -26.10 -30.55
C ARG A 628 3.43 -27.07 -31.68
N LEU A 629 2.28 -27.74 -31.58
CA LEU A 629 1.85 -28.80 -32.51
C LEU A 629 0.95 -28.32 -33.67
N GLY A 630 0.52 -27.07 -33.68
CA GLY A 630 -0.48 -26.59 -34.63
C GLY A 630 0.05 -26.53 -36.05
N GLN A 631 -0.86 -26.83 -36.98
CA GLN A 631 -0.64 -26.74 -38.41
C GLN A 631 -1.72 -25.85 -39.01
N ARG A 632 -1.44 -25.24 -40.16
CA ARG A 632 -2.43 -24.41 -40.85
C ARG A 632 -3.54 -25.28 -41.43
N THR A 633 -4.71 -25.24 -40.80
CA THR A 633 -5.89 -26.01 -41.17
C THR A 633 -6.97 -25.07 -41.72
N SER A 634 -7.73 -25.54 -42.72
CA SER A 634 -8.90 -24.82 -43.24
C SER A 634 -10.14 -25.24 -42.46
N VAL A 635 -10.89 -24.27 -41.94
CA VAL A 635 -12.11 -24.50 -41.15
C VAL A 635 -13.26 -23.68 -41.75
N GLN A 636 -14.42 -24.31 -41.92
CA GLN A 636 -15.62 -23.67 -42.48
C GLN A 636 -16.52 -23.17 -41.35
N LEU A 637 -16.26 -21.94 -40.88
CA LEU A 637 -16.76 -21.44 -39.61
C LEU A 637 -18.26 -21.18 -39.62
N ASP A 638 -18.81 -20.70 -40.73
CA ASP A 638 -20.25 -20.52 -40.99
C ASP A 638 -21.04 -21.80 -40.72
N SER A 639 -20.55 -22.91 -41.27
CA SER A 639 -21.18 -24.22 -41.08
C SER A 639 -21.12 -24.69 -39.62
N ILE A 640 -20.03 -24.42 -38.91
CA ILE A 640 -19.89 -24.83 -37.51
C ILE A 640 -20.86 -24.02 -36.65
N LEU A 641 -20.87 -22.69 -36.81
CA LEU A 641 -21.69 -21.80 -36.00
C LEU A 641 -23.18 -22.10 -36.13
N GLU A 642 -23.68 -22.40 -37.33
CA GLU A 642 -25.10 -22.74 -37.52
C GLU A 642 -25.48 -24.06 -36.83
N VAL A 643 -24.61 -25.07 -36.86
CA VAL A 643 -24.84 -26.33 -36.12
C VAL A 643 -24.87 -26.06 -34.63
N LYS A 644 -23.90 -25.29 -34.13
CA LYS A 644 -23.79 -24.99 -32.69
C LYS A 644 -24.93 -24.12 -32.18
N ARG A 645 -25.41 -23.16 -32.98
CA ARG A 645 -26.59 -22.36 -32.69
C ARG A 645 -27.82 -23.24 -32.44
N ARG A 646 -28.07 -24.20 -33.35
CA ARG A 646 -29.19 -25.15 -33.22
C ARG A 646 -29.02 -26.12 -32.05
N ALA A 647 -27.81 -26.66 -31.87
CA ALA A 647 -27.51 -27.59 -30.78
C ALA A 647 -27.72 -26.95 -29.40
N LEU A 648 -27.39 -25.67 -29.26
CA LEU A 648 -27.62 -24.90 -28.03
C LEU A 648 -29.09 -24.43 -27.88
N GLY A 649 -29.97 -24.70 -28.84
CA GLY A 649 -31.36 -24.24 -28.82
C GLY A 649 -31.50 -22.71 -28.85
N LEU A 650 -30.63 -22.02 -29.60
CA LEU A 650 -30.64 -20.55 -29.71
C LEU A 650 -31.30 -20.09 -31.02
N GLU A 651 -32.24 -19.15 -30.94
CA GLU A 651 -32.85 -18.55 -32.14
C GLU A 651 -31.84 -17.72 -32.94
N ARG A 652 -31.03 -16.91 -32.26
CA ARG A 652 -29.98 -16.07 -32.85
C ARG A 652 -28.68 -16.15 -32.05
N LEU A 653 -27.55 -16.00 -32.73
CA LEU A 653 -26.26 -15.87 -32.06
C LEU A 653 -26.11 -14.46 -31.47
N PRO A 654 -25.37 -14.30 -30.36
CA PRO A 654 -24.97 -12.98 -29.86
C PRO A 654 -24.24 -12.16 -30.94
N GLU A 655 -24.51 -10.86 -31.00
CA GLU A 655 -23.92 -9.99 -32.03
C GLU A 655 -22.39 -9.89 -31.93
N ARG A 656 -21.84 -9.91 -30.71
CA ARG A 656 -20.43 -9.61 -30.43
C ARG A 656 -19.70 -10.77 -29.76
N ILE A 657 -19.46 -11.84 -30.50
CA ILE A 657 -18.62 -12.94 -30.00
C ILE A 657 -17.15 -12.70 -30.39
N LYS A 658 -16.34 -12.31 -29.41
CA LYS A 658 -14.89 -12.09 -29.59
C LYS A 658 -14.07 -13.35 -29.32
N ALA A 659 -13.11 -13.64 -30.20
CA ALA A 659 -12.23 -14.81 -30.08
C ALA A 659 -10.73 -14.45 -30.17
N VAL A 660 -9.85 -15.43 -30.02
CA VAL A 660 -8.39 -15.22 -30.03
C VAL A 660 -7.84 -15.19 -31.46
N LYS A 661 -6.73 -14.46 -31.67
CA LYS A 661 -6.03 -14.47 -32.97
C LYS A 661 -5.38 -15.84 -33.24
N GLY A 662 -4.83 -16.47 -32.21
CA GLY A 662 -4.15 -17.75 -32.29
C GLY A 662 -4.02 -18.41 -30.92
N LEU A 663 -3.86 -19.73 -30.89
CA LEU A 663 -3.70 -20.50 -29.65
C LEU A 663 -2.23 -20.50 -29.19
N MET A 664 -2.02 -20.27 -27.90
CA MET A 664 -0.68 -20.23 -27.28
C MET A 664 -0.27 -21.55 -26.62
N SER A 665 -1.22 -22.46 -26.45
CA SER A 665 -1.03 -23.79 -25.85
C SER A 665 -0.11 -24.69 -26.66
N TYR A 666 0.47 -25.71 -26.03
CA TYR A 666 1.33 -26.69 -26.70
C TYR A 666 0.58 -27.47 -27.80
N ASN A 667 -0.57 -28.04 -27.47
CA ASN A 667 -1.37 -28.86 -28.40
C ASN A 667 -2.09 -28.00 -29.45
N GLN A 668 -2.29 -26.71 -29.19
CA GLN A 668 -3.12 -25.80 -30.00
C GLN A 668 -4.51 -26.39 -30.30
N THR A 669 -5.10 -27.06 -29.31
CA THR A 669 -6.49 -27.55 -29.39
C THR A 669 -7.43 -26.41 -28.96
N PRO A 670 -8.40 -26.01 -29.82
CA PRO A 670 -9.34 -24.96 -29.48
C PRO A 670 -10.35 -25.43 -28.42
N GLU A 671 -10.83 -24.48 -27.63
CA GLU A 671 -11.98 -24.68 -26.76
C GLU A 671 -13.26 -24.88 -27.61
N PRO A 672 -14.25 -25.68 -27.15
CA PRO A 672 -15.57 -25.74 -27.79
C PRO A 672 -16.17 -24.34 -27.97
N ILE A 673 -16.61 -24.04 -29.20
CA ILE A 673 -17.14 -22.71 -29.57
C ILE A 673 -18.43 -22.40 -28.81
N GLU A 674 -19.17 -23.45 -28.44
CA GLU A 674 -20.40 -23.40 -27.65
C GLU A 674 -20.21 -22.63 -26.35
N LYS A 675 -19.12 -22.92 -25.61
CA LYS A 675 -18.76 -22.20 -24.38
C LYS A 675 -18.58 -20.70 -24.65
N GLY A 676 -17.89 -20.37 -25.74
CA GLY A 676 -17.69 -18.99 -26.18
C GLY A 676 -18.98 -18.25 -26.58
N ILE A 677 -19.95 -18.96 -27.16
CA ILE A 677 -21.29 -18.41 -27.48
C ILE A 677 -22.06 -18.13 -26.20
N LEU A 678 -22.08 -19.07 -25.25
CA LEU A 678 -22.76 -18.91 -23.96
C LEU A 678 -22.13 -17.80 -23.11
N ARG A 679 -20.79 -17.70 -23.06
CA ARG A 679 -20.11 -16.57 -22.39
C ARG A 679 -20.46 -15.22 -23.02
N ALA A 680 -20.58 -15.15 -24.35
CA ALA A 680 -20.97 -13.92 -25.03
C ALA A 680 -22.44 -13.54 -24.74
N ARG A 681 -23.33 -14.52 -24.54
CA ARG A 681 -24.72 -14.28 -24.13
C ARG A 681 -24.79 -13.66 -22.73
N HIS A 682 -23.91 -14.09 -21.83
CA HIS A 682 -23.82 -13.60 -20.44
C HIS A 682 -22.78 -12.48 -20.23
N ASN A 683 -22.22 -11.93 -21.31
CA ASN A 683 -21.21 -10.85 -21.27
C ASN A 683 -19.98 -11.17 -20.37
N LEU A 684 -19.50 -12.41 -20.41
CA LEU A 684 -18.35 -12.89 -19.64
C LEU A 684 -17.07 -12.95 -20.49
N SER A 685 -15.95 -12.49 -19.90
CA SER A 685 -14.63 -12.72 -20.48
C SER A 685 -14.06 -14.05 -19.99
N VAL A 686 -13.42 -14.78 -20.89
CA VAL A 686 -12.60 -15.95 -20.54
C VAL A 686 -11.15 -15.52 -20.31
N PHE A 687 -10.49 -16.11 -19.30
CA PHE A 687 -9.05 -15.98 -19.11
C PHE A 687 -8.29 -17.09 -19.86
N ARG A 688 -6.95 -17.07 -19.83
CA ARG A 688 -6.11 -17.95 -20.65
C ARG A 688 -6.25 -19.44 -20.31
N ASP A 689 -6.80 -19.74 -19.16
CA ASP A 689 -6.99 -21.08 -18.61
C ASP A 689 -8.44 -21.57 -18.70
N GLY A 690 -9.34 -20.78 -19.31
CA GLY A 690 -10.75 -21.14 -19.51
C GLY A 690 -11.71 -20.58 -18.47
N THR A 691 -11.21 -19.99 -17.38
CA THR A 691 -12.03 -19.53 -16.24
C THR A 691 -12.51 -18.08 -16.41
N ALA A 692 -13.63 -17.75 -15.77
CA ALA A 692 -14.10 -16.38 -15.55
C ALA A 692 -13.68 -15.90 -14.16
N ARG A 693 -13.10 -14.69 -14.07
CA ARG A 693 -12.50 -14.21 -12.81
C ARG A 693 -12.83 -12.76 -12.51
N TYR A 694 -12.88 -12.46 -11.22
CA TYR A 694 -13.06 -11.11 -10.70
C TYR A 694 -11.90 -10.75 -9.77
N ASP A 695 -11.18 -9.68 -10.07
CA ASP A 695 -10.02 -9.22 -9.27
C ASP A 695 -10.50 -8.23 -8.19
N MET A 696 -10.03 -8.41 -6.96
CA MET A 696 -10.25 -7.50 -5.83
C MET A 696 -8.96 -7.25 -5.06
N ILE A 697 -8.84 -6.11 -4.38
CA ILE A 697 -7.74 -5.86 -3.43
C ILE A 697 -8.00 -6.63 -2.14
N ASP A 698 -6.95 -7.23 -1.58
CA ASP A 698 -7.05 -8.04 -0.38
C ASP A 698 -7.06 -7.16 0.87
N VAL A 699 -8.06 -7.36 1.73
CA VAL A 699 -8.15 -6.73 3.04
C VAL A 699 -8.40 -7.81 4.10
N PRO A 700 -7.70 -7.80 5.24
CA PRO A 700 -7.91 -8.82 6.26
C PRO A 700 -9.13 -8.45 7.11
N VAL A 701 -9.82 -9.45 7.63
CA VAL A 701 -10.81 -9.28 8.69
C VAL A 701 -10.86 -10.53 9.57
N THR A 702 -10.96 -10.37 10.88
CA THR A 702 -11.21 -11.50 11.80
C THR A 702 -12.61 -11.52 12.36
N HIS A 703 -13.28 -10.35 12.42
CA HIS A 703 -14.58 -10.20 13.04
C HIS A 703 -15.47 -9.25 12.25
N PHE A 704 -16.75 -9.56 12.16
CA PHE A 704 -17.74 -8.80 11.43
C PHE A 704 -19.08 -8.81 12.16
N ARG A 705 -19.95 -7.85 11.86
CA ARG A 705 -21.37 -7.88 12.26
C ARG A 705 -22.22 -8.30 11.06
N PRO A 706 -23.30 -9.08 11.23
CA PRO A 706 -24.20 -9.45 10.13
C PRO A 706 -24.64 -8.26 9.26
N LYS A 707 -24.96 -7.12 9.89
CA LYS A 707 -25.31 -5.87 9.22
C LYS A 707 -24.22 -5.31 8.30
N GLU A 708 -22.94 -5.45 8.68
CA GLU A 708 -21.80 -4.94 7.89
C GLU A 708 -21.58 -5.71 6.59
N ILE A 709 -22.12 -6.92 6.49
CA ILE A 709 -21.95 -7.80 5.33
C ILE A 709 -23.26 -8.02 4.57
N ASP A 710 -24.31 -7.27 4.91
CA ASP A 710 -25.62 -7.34 4.24
C ASP A 710 -26.20 -8.77 4.18
N THR A 711 -26.02 -9.52 5.28
CA THR A 711 -26.55 -10.88 5.46
C THR A 711 -27.22 -10.99 6.83
N SER A 712 -28.49 -11.40 6.85
CA SER A 712 -29.26 -11.60 8.09
C SER A 712 -28.61 -12.63 9.03
N TRP A 713 -28.68 -12.40 10.34
CA TRP A 713 -28.20 -13.33 11.36
C TRP A 713 -28.81 -14.74 11.24
N GLU A 714 -30.06 -14.90 10.79
CA GLU A 714 -30.67 -16.23 10.60
C GLU A 714 -29.98 -17.03 9.50
N ALA A 715 -29.55 -16.38 8.42
CA ALA A 715 -28.80 -17.01 7.35
C ALA A 715 -27.40 -17.43 7.83
N LEU A 716 -26.72 -16.58 8.60
CA LEU A 716 -25.42 -16.90 9.20
C LEU A 716 -25.53 -18.03 10.22
N PHE A 717 -26.61 -18.07 11.00
CA PHE A 717 -26.89 -19.16 11.92
C PHE A 717 -27.00 -20.51 11.19
N LYS A 718 -27.70 -20.54 10.04
CA LYS A 718 -27.75 -21.73 9.16
C LYS A 718 -26.39 -22.10 8.57
N LEU A 719 -25.49 -21.14 8.37
CA LEU A 719 -24.12 -21.36 7.88
C LEU A 719 -23.16 -21.86 8.97
N GLY A 720 -23.59 -21.89 10.23
CA GLY A 720 -22.83 -22.43 11.37
C GLY A 720 -22.40 -21.38 12.42
N TYR A 721 -22.74 -20.11 12.24
CA TYR A 721 -22.45 -19.05 13.22
C TYR A 721 -23.48 -19.08 14.35
N THR A 722 -23.17 -19.78 15.44
CA THR A 722 -24.12 -20.04 16.54
C THR A 722 -24.04 -19.05 17.69
N HIS A 723 -22.83 -18.52 17.95
CA HIS A 723 -22.55 -17.64 19.08
C HIS A 723 -21.70 -16.46 18.60
N ASP A 724 -21.82 -15.34 19.30
CA ASP A 724 -20.96 -14.18 19.14
C ASP A 724 -19.60 -14.36 19.84
N VAL A 725 -18.76 -13.34 19.72
CA VAL A 725 -17.42 -13.30 20.32
C VAL A 725 -17.42 -13.32 21.86
N ASP A 726 -18.54 -12.96 22.48
CA ASP A 726 -18.73 -12.98 23.93
C ASP A 726 -19.34 -14.31 24.42
N GLY A 727 -19.64 -15.23 23.50
CA GLY A 727 -20.23 -16.53 23.77
C GLY A 727 -21.75 -16.49 23.93
N GLN A 728 -22.40 -15.37 23.63
CA GLN A 728 -23.87 -15.28 23.65
C GLN A 728 -24.44 -15.87 22.36
N THR A 729 -25.63 -16.47 22.45
CA THR A 729 -26.32 -17.03 21.27
C THR A 729 -26.66 -15.90 20.28
N LEU A 730 -26.41 -16.15 18.99
CA LEU A 730 -26.71 -15.20 17.92
C LEU A 730 -28.24 -15.02 17.77
N ASN A 731 -28.72 -13.79 17.89
CA ASN A 731 -30.13 -13.43 17.81
C ASN A 731 -30.42 -12.07 17.14
N ASN A 732 -29.40 -11.30 16.77
CA ASN A 732 -29.56 -10.01 16.09
C ASN A 732 -28.37 -9.67 15.18
N ASP A 733 -28.53 -8.64 14.34
CA ASP A 733 -27.56 -8.24 13.32
C ASP A 733 -26.41 -7.33 13.81
N GLU A 734 -26.44 -6.90 15.08
CA GLU A 734 -25.43 -6.01 15.67
C GLU A 734 -24.37 -6.78 16.48
N GLN A 735 -24.60 -8.07 16.75
CA GLN A 735 -23.63 -8.94 17.42
C GLN A 735 -22.37 -9.15 16.56
N ILE A 736 -21.20 -9.10 17.20
CA ILE A 736 -19.92 -9.30 16.54
C ILE A 736 -19.57 -10.79 16.51
N LEU A 737 -19.42 -11.32 15.29
CA LEU A 737 -19.06 -12.71 15.02
C LEU A 737 -17.59 -12.85 14.65
N GLU A 738 -16.96 -13.95 15.10
CA GLU A 738 -15.62 -14.34 14.63
C GLU A 738 -15.72 -15.08 13.29
N LEU A 739 -15.07 -14.54 12.24
CA LEU A 739 -15.05 -15.08 10.89
C LEU A 739 -14.41 -16.47 10.84
N PHE A 740 -15.03 -17.42 10.12
CA PHE A 740 -14.38 -18.71 9.85
C PHE A 740 -13.22 -18.55 8.85
N PRO A 741 -12.11 -19.31 8.99
CA PRO A 741 -10.89 -19.08 8.22
C PRO A 741 -11.01 -19.14 6.69
N GLN A 742 -12.04 -19.79 6.13
CA GLN A 742 -12.26 -19.92 4.68
C GLN A 742 -13.55 -19.21 4.21
N ASP A 743 -14.16 -18.41 5.07
CA ASP A 743 -15.28 -17.56 4.66
C ASP A 743 -14.75 -16.25 4.06
N PHE A 744 -15.44 -15.73 3.05
CA PHE A 744 -15.01 -14.61 2.23
C PHE A 744 -16.17 -13.62 2.03
N ILE A 745 -15.87 -12.33 2.17
CA ILE A 745 -16.82 -11.22 2.00
C ILE A 745 -16.35 -10.39 0.78
N PRO A 746 -16.86 -10.70 -0.43
CA PRO A 746 -16.58 -9.94 -1.64
C PRO A 746 -17.22 -8.54 -1.65
N SER A 747 -16.69 -7.66 -2.51
CA SER A 747 -17.34 -6.40 -2.87
C SER A 747 -18.69 -6.64 -3.57
N SER A 748 -19.70 -5.82 -3.26
CA SER A 748 -21.03 -5.82 -3.92
C SER A 748 -20.93 -5.62 -5.43
N LYS A 749 -19.87 -4.96 -5.92
CA LYS A 749 -19.56 -4.80 -7.37
C LYS A 749 -19.31 -6.13 -8.09
N ALA A 750 -18.99 -7.20 -7.36
CA ALA A 750 -18.78 -8.53 -7.93
C ALA A 750 -20.09 -9.28 -8.22
N ILE A 751 -21.21 -8.90 -7.60
CA ILE A 751 -22.50 -9.64 -7.65
C ILE A 751 -22.93 -9.90 -9.09
N GLU A 752 -22.95 -8.87 -9.94
CA GLU A 752 -23.39 -9.00 -11.34
C GLU A 752 -22.51 -9.99 -12.12
N HIS A 753 -21.19 -9.98 -11.86
CA HIS A 753 -20.26 -10.88 -12.54
C HIS A 753 -20.38 -12.33 -12.05
N LEU A 754 -20.52 -12.52 -10.74
CA LEU A 754 -20.65 -13.86 -10.14
C LEU A 754 -21.98 -14.49 -10.51
N LYS A 755 -23.08 -13.72 -10.47
CA LYS A 755 -24.39 -14.14 -10.97
C LYS A 755 -24.33 -14.53 -12.45
N ALA A 756 -23.77 -13.68 -13.31
CA ALA A 756 -23.62 -13.99 -14.73
C ALA A 756 -22.77 -15.27 -14.96
N THR A 757 -21.79 -15.53 -14.09
CA THR A 757 -20.99 -16.76 -14.11
C THR A 757 -21.81 -17.98 -13.71
N CYS A 758 -22.66 -17.89 -12.68
CA CYS A 758 -23.62 -18.93 -12.30
C CYS A 758 -24.61 -19.22 -13.43
N ASP A 759 -25.22 -18.18 -14.03
CA ASP A 759 -26.15 -18.31 -15.15
C ASP A 759 -25.49 -18.97 -16.37
N PHE A 760 -24.22 -18.63 -16.62
CA PHE A 760 -23.42 -19.27 -17.66
C PHE A 760 -23.17 -20.75 -17.38
N VAL A 761 -22.81 -21.11 -16.15
CA VAL A 761 -22.56 -22.51 -15.76
C VAL A 761 -23.85 -23.32 -15.86
N ASP A 762 -24.99 -22.78 -15.44
CA ASP A 762 -26.29 -23.46 -15.53
C ASP A 762 -26.72 -23.66 -16.99
N ASP A 763 -26.61 -22.62 -17.83
CA ASP A 763 -26.85 -22.75 -19.28
C ASP A 763 -25.87 -23.74 -19.94
N GLU A 764 -24.62 -23.80 -19.47
CA GLU A 764 -23.62 -24.75 -19.95
C GLU A 764 -23.99 -26.19 -19.58
N LEU A 765 -24.41 -26.44 -18.34
CA LEU A 765 -24.88 -27.74 -17.87
C LEU A 765 -26.10 -28.22 -18.68
N ILE A 766 -27.11 -27.36 -18.85
CA ILE A 766 -28.34 -27.68 -19.57
C ILE A 766 -28.06 -27.88 -21.06
N ARG A 767 -27.45 -26.89 -21.73
CA ARG A 767 -27.42 -26.83 -23.20
C ARG A 767 -26.26 -27.59 -23.82
N LEU A 768 -25.16 -27.79 -23.10
CA LEU A 768 -23.97 -28.46 -23.62
C LEU A 768 -23.78 -29.86 -23.04
N TYR A 769 -24.13 -30.06 -21.76
CA TYR A 769 -23.90 -31.31 -21.05
C TYR A 769 -25.18 -32.13 -20.81
N ASP A 770 -26.37 -31.59 -21.07
CA ASP A 770 -27.67 -32.25 -20.85
C ASP A 770 -27.85 -32.68 -19.39
N MET A 771 -27.57 -31.74 -18.47
CA MET A 771 -27.64 -31.92 -17.02
C MET A 771 -28.55 -30.84 -16.38
N GLU A 772 -29.05 -31.13 -15.18
CA GLU A 772 -29.79 -30.16 -14.37
C GLU A 772 -28.90 -28.95 -13.99
N PRO A 773 -29.49 -27.74 -13.84
CA PRO A 773 -28.77 -26.57 -13.36
C PRO A 773 -28.28 -26.75 -11.92
N PHE A 774 -27.15 -26.14 -11.58
CA PHE A 774 -26.51 -26.28 -10.28
C PHE A 774 -26.82 -25.11 -9.34
N TYR A 775 -26.74 -23.87 -9.83
CA TYR A 775 -26.81 -22.68 -8.98
C TYR A 775 -28.23 -22.14 -8.82
N ASN A 776 -28.98 -21.97 -9.92
CA ASN A 776 -30.33 -21.38 -9.95
C ASN A 776 -30.46 -20.03 -9.20
N VAL A 777 -29.42 -19.20 -9.28
CA VAL A 777 -29.31 -17.92 -8.56
C VAL A 777 -30.26 -16.88 -9.15
N LYS A 778 -31.15 -16.31 -8.34
CA LYS A 778 -32.01 -15.20 -8.74
C LYS A 778 -31.48 -13.88 -8.18
N ASP A 779 -31.18 -13.88 -6.89
CA ASP A 779 -30.80 -12.69 -6.12
C ASP A 779 -29.43 -12.87 -5.44
N LYS A 780 -28.91 -11.81 -4.83
CA LYS A 780 -27.56 -11.80 -4.21
C LYS A 780 -27.47 -12.72 -2.99
N GLU A 781 -28.60 -12.96 -2.33
CA GLU A 781 -28.74 -13.83 -1.16
C GLU A 781 -28.56 -15.29 -1.54
N ASP A 782 -28.96 -15.70 -2.76
CA ASP A 782 -28.79 -17.07 -3.26
C ASP A 782 -27.30 -17.41 -3.48
N LEU A 783 -26.44 -16.41 -3.66
CA LEU A 783 -24.99 -16.60 -3.76
C LEU A 783 -24.35 -16.90 -2.40
N VAL A 784 -24.98 -16.50 -1.30
CA VAL A 784 -24.49 -16.75 0.07
C VAL A 784 -24.49 -18.25 0.36
N GLY A 785 -23.37 -18.76 0.85
CA GLY A 785 -23.12 -20.18 1.10
C GLY A 785 -22.48 -20.93 -0.09
N ASN A 786 -22.44 -20.34 -1.28
CA ASN A 786 -21.77 -20.97 -2.42
C ASN A 786 -20.24 -20.95 -2.28
N LEU A 787 -19.61 -21.98 -2.86
CA LEU A 787 -18.17 -22.13 -2.85
C LEU A 787 -17.52 -21.46 -4.07
N ALA A 788 -16.38 -20.84 -3.82
CA ALA A 788 -15.54 -20.18 -4.79
C ALA A 788 -14.06 -20.54 -4.59
N ILE A 789 -13.23 -20.24 -5.57
CA ILE A 789 -11.79 -20.42 -5.53
C ILE A 789 -11.15 -19.03 -5.50
N GLY A 790 -10.43 -18.73 -4.42
CA GLY A 790 -9.51 -17.60 -4.35
C GLY A 790 -8.17 -17.99 -4.98
N LEU A 791 -7.66 -17.19 -5.90
CA LEU A 791 -6.39 -17.43 -6.57
C LEU A 791 -5.61 -16.13 -6.73
N ALA A 792 -4.38 -16.14 -6.20
CA ALA A 792 -3.46 -15.04 -6.32
C ALA A 792 -2.71 -15.02 -7.66
N PRO A 793 -2.44 -13.83 -8.22
CA PRO A 793 -1.54 -13.69 -9.36
C PRO A 793 -0.19 -14.32 -9.05
N HIS A 794 0.50 -14.85 -10.06
CA HIS A 794 1.80 -15.51 -9.90
C HIS A 794 1.80 -16.76 -8.98
N THR A 795 0.63 -17.29 -8.61
CA THR A 795 0.51 -18.58 -7.90
C THR A 795 -0.23 -19.61 -8.75
N SER A 796 -0.20 -20.86 -8.32
CA SER A 796 -0.92 -21.95 -9.01
C SER A 796 -1.72 -22.87 -8.08
N GLY A 797 -1.74 -22.55 -6.79
CA GLY A 797 -2.60 -23.18 -5.79
C GLY A 797 -3.78 -22.26 -5.51
N GLY A 798 -4.97 -22.64 -5.95
CA GLY A 798 -6.20 -21.97 -5.53
C GLY A 798 -6.59 -22.43 -4.13
N VAL A 799 -7.27 -21.57 -3.38
CA VAL A 799 -7.78 -21.88 -2.03
C VAL A 799 -9.30 -21.81 -2.08
N LEU A 800 -9.96 -22.87 -1.60
CA LEU A 800 -11.40 -22.94 -1.53
C LEU A 800 -11.91 -21.95 -0.47
N CYS A 801 -12.96 -21.22 -0.80
CA CYS A 801 -13.67 -20.33 0.12
C CYS A 801 -15.18 -20.43 -0.05
N ARG A 802 -15.91 -19.91 0.94
CA ARG A 802 -17.38 -19.79 0.95
C ARG A 802 -17.77 -18.32 1.04
N ILE A 803 -18.67 -17.89 0.17
CA ILE A 803 -19.20 -16.52 0.20
C ILE A 803 -20.22 -16.40 1.33
N ILE A 804 -20.10 -15.41 2.21
CA ILE A 804 -21.03 -15.24 3.36
C ILE A 804 -21.83 -13.93 3.36
N GLY A 805 -21.48 -12.97 2.50
CA GLY A 805 -22.13 -11.66 2.41
C GLY A 805 -21.39 -10.74 1.46
N TRP A 806 -21.69 -9.44 1.55
CA TRP A 806 -21.24 -8.40 0.62
C TRP A 806 -20.89 -7.10 1.36
N THR A 807 -19.96 -6.34 0.81
CA THR A 807 -19.59 -5.00 1.31
C THR A 807 -19.52 -4.00 0.17
N ASP A 808 -19.81 -2.72 0.41
CA ASP A 808 -19.72 -1.69 -0.63
C ASP A 808 -18.29 -1.20 -0.87
N ALA A 809 -17.35 -1.56 0.00
CA ALA A 809 -15.94 -1.35 -0.23
C ALA A 809 -15.47 -2.07 -1.51
N SER A 810 -14.52 -1.45 -2.22
CA SER A 810 -13.91 -2.03 -3.42
C SER A 810 -12.80 -3.03 -3.09
N ALA A 811 -13.04 -3.91 -2.12
CA ALA A 811 -12.08 -4.85 -1.56
C ALA A 811 -12.72 -6.23 -1.31
N GLY A 812 -11.88 -7.25 -1.13
CA GLY A 812 -12.28 -8.58 -0.71
C GLY A 812 -11.80 -8.87 0.71
N TYR A 813 -12.72 -8.92 1.68
CA TYR A 813 -12.37 -9.21 3.07
C TYR A 813 -12.31 -10.71 3.31
N ALA A 814 -11.27 -11.13 4.02
CA ALA A 814 -11.11 -12.52 4.43
C ALA A 814 -10.25 -12.64 5.68
N HIS A 815 -10.28 -13.83 6.28
CA HIS A 815 -9.38 -14.15 7.39
C HIS A 815 -7.90 -14.01 6.95
N PRO A 816 -6.99 -13.47 7.80
CA PRO A 816 -5.56 -13.35 7.46
C PRO A 816 -4.93 -14.66 6.96
N LEU A 817 -5.32 -15.79 7.55
CA LEU A 817 -4.87 -17.12 7.11
C LEU A 817 -5.29 -17.43 5.67
N PHE A 818 -6.46 -16.99 5.21
CA PHE A 818 -6.92 -17.21 3.84
C PHE A 818 -6.10 -16.42 2.82
N HIS A 819 -5.75 -15.16 3.14
CA HIS A 819 -4.89 -14.33 2.29
C HIS A 819 -3.47 -14.89 2.25
N ALA A 820 -2.90 -15.23 3.39
CA ALA A 820 -1.57 -15.83 3.44
C ALA A 820 -1.47 -17.22 2.80
N ALA A 821 -2.54 -18.03 2.83
CA ALA A 821 -2.58 -19.32 2.14
C ALA A 821 -2.47 -19.18 0.61
N LYS A 822 -2.93 -18.04 0.07
CA LYS A 822 -2.75 -17.67 -1.34
C LYS A 822 -1.36 -17.05 -1.61
N ARG A 823 -0.48 -17.01 -0.60
CA ARG A 823 0.86 -16.38 -0.63
C ARG A 823 0.79 -14.86 -0.87
N ARG A 824 -0.16 -14.22 -0.20
CA ARG A 824 -0.43 -12.80 -0.29
C ARG A 824 -0.47 -12.14 1.08
N ASN A 825 -0.14 -10.86 1.06
CA ASN A 825 -0.25 -9.96 2.19
C ASN A 825 -1.28 -8.89 1.84
N CYS A 826 -1.77 -8.16 2.84
CA CYS A 826 -2.69 -7.05 2.60
C CYS A 826 -1.91 -5.74 2.49
N ASP A 827 -0.82 -5.72 1.69
CA ASP A 827 -0.02 -4.52 1.44
C ASP A 827 -0.44 -3.78 0.17
N GLY A 828 -1.62 -4.10 -0.38
CA GLY A 828 -2.12 -3.62 -1.67
C GLY A 828 -2.01 -4.63 -2.82
N ASP A 829 -1.86 -5.90 -2.48
CA ASP A 829 -1.98 -7.02 -3.41
C ASP A 829 -3.44 -7.25 -3.85
N GLU A 830 -3.59 -7.85 -5.04
CA GLU A 830 -4.89 -8.13 -5.64
C GLU A 830 -5.03 -9.62 -5.91
N ASP A 831 -6.16 -10.19 -5.53
CA ASP A 831 -6.50 -11.57 -5.78
C ASP A 831 -7.76 -11.73 -6.61
N SER A 832 -7.86 -12.89 -7.25
CA SER A 832 -9.00 -13.23 -8.10
C SER A 832 -9.91 -14.24 -7.42
N ILE A 833 -11.22 -14.03 -7.53
CA ILE A 833 -12.23 -15.01 -7.18
C ILE A 833 -12.87 -15.58 -8.46
N MET A 834 -13.17 -16.88 -8.44
CA MET A 834 -13.93 -17.57 -9.47
C MET A 834 -14.88 -18.58 -8.82
N MET A 835 -16.06 -18.81 -9.41
CA MET A 835 -17.01 -19.78 -8.89
C MET A 835 -16.44 -21.20 -9.00
N LEU A 836 -16.66 -22.05 -7.99
CA LEU A 836 -16.07 -23.40 -7.94
C LEU A 836 -16.41 -24.23 -9.19
N MET A 837 -17.68 -24.26 -9.58
CA MET A 837 -18.10 -25.07 -10.73
C MET A 837 -17.55 -24.55 -12.07
N ASP A 838 -17.37 -23.24 -12.24
CA ASP A 838 -16.66 -22.69 -13.41
C ASP A 838 -15.20 -23.18 -13.43
N GLY A 839 -14.52 -23.10 -12.29
CA GLY A 839 -13.17 -23.64 -12.13
C GLY A 839 -13.05 -25.13 -12.44
N LEU A 840 -14.06 -25.94 -12.12
CA LEU A 840 -14.05 -27.39 -12.38
C LEU A 840 -14.38 -27.76 -13.84
N LEU A 841 -15.37 -27.09 -14.45
CA LEU A 841 -15.86 -27.41 -15.79
C LEU A 841 -15.03 -26.79 -16.91
N ASN A 842 -14.49 -25.59 -16.68
CA ASN A 842 -13.90 -24.76 -17.73
C ASN A 842 -12.37 -24.71 -17.72
N PHE A 843 -11.74 -25.04 -16.59
CA PHE A 843 -10.29 -25.14 -16.52
C PHE A 843 -9.74 -26.34 -17.31
N SER A 844 -8.63 -26.13 -18.03
CA SER A 844 -7.84 -27.25 -18.56
C SER A 844 -6.34 -26.95 -18.67
N LYS A 845 -5.50 -27.91 -18.24
CA LYS A 845 -4.04 -27.82 -18.43
C LYS A 845 -3.62 -27.79 -19.90
N PHE A 846 -4.47 -28.30 -20.81
CA PHE A 846 -4.16 -28.40 -22.24
C PHE A 846 -4.31 -27.08 -23.00
N ILE A 847 -5.02 -26.09 -22.44
CA ILE A 847 -5.20 -24.75 -23.05
C ILE A 847 -4.22 -23.71 -22.50
N LEU A 848 -3.50 -24.03 -21.42
CA LEU A 848 -2.47 -23.17 -20.87
C LEU A 848 -1.35 -22.90 -21.88
N PRO A 849 -0.78 -21.67 -21.90
CA PRO A 849 0.34 -21.34 -22.78
C PRO A 849 1.53 -22.30 -22.62
N ALA A 850 2.19 -22.64 -23.74
CA ALA A 850 3.31 -23.58 -23.75
C ALA A 850 4.56 -23.09 -22.98
N ASN A 851 4.69 -21.77 -22.77
CA ASN A 851 5.82 -21.19 -22.06
C ASN A 851 5.70 -21.49 -20.55
N ARG A 852 6.82 -21.78 -19.86
CA ARG A 852 6.81 -22.10 -18.42
C ARG A 852 6.08 -21.04 -17.57
N GLY A 853 6.30 -19.76 -17.84
CA GLY A 853 5.63 -18.66 -17.12
C GLY A 853 4.12 -18.56 -17.36
N GLY A 854 3.57 -19.21 -18.40
CA GLY A 854 2.14 -19.23 -18.68
C GLY A 854 1.34 -20.23 -17.86
N ARG A 855 2.00 -21.08 -17.07
CA ARG A 855 1.35 -22.01 -16.12
C ARG A 855 1.10 -21.40 -14.75
N MET A 856 1.78 -20.29 -14.45
CA MET A 856 1.50 -19.48 -13.27
C MET A 856 0.18 -18.75 -13.47
N ASP A 857 -0.49 -18.36 -12.39
CA ASP A 857 -1.79 -17.71 -12.41
C ASP A 857 -2.91 -18.61 -12.98
N ALA A 858 -2.85 -19.92 -12.71
CA ALA A 858 -3.87 -20.91 -13.07
C ALA A 858 -4.07 -21.91 -11.90
N PRO A 859 -5.30 -22.33 -11.57
CA PRO A 859 -5.58 -23.19 -10.42
C PRO A 859 -5.18 -24.65 -10.70
N LEU A 860 -3.87 -24.95 -10.65
CA LEU A 860 -3.35 -26.29 -10.92
C LEU A 860 -3.61 -27.28 -9.77
N VAL A 861 -3.73 -26.74 -8.55
CA VAL A 861 -4.02 -27.44 -7.29
C VAL A 861 -5.07 -26.62 -6.55
N LEU A 862 -5.95 -27.28 -5.82
CA LEU A 862 -6.97 -26.66 -4.97
C LEU A 862 -6.77 -27.09 -3.52
N THR A 863 -6.49 -26.14 -2.64
CA THR A 863 -6.43 -26.35 -1.20
C THR A 863 -7.84 -26.26 -0.63
N THR A 864 -8.33 -27.36 -0.07
CA THR A 864 -9.70 -27.44 0.47
C THR A 864 -9.79 -27.12 1.96
N ARG A 865 -8.68 -27.25 2.69
CA ARG A 865 -8.58 -26.96 4.13
C ARG A 865 -7.32 -26.17 4.41
N LEU A 866 -7.43 -25.18 5.28
CA LEU A 866 -6.29 -24.39 5.74
C LEU A 866 -5.63 -25.07 6.94
N ASN A 867 -4.32 -25.26 6.86
CA ASN A 867 -3.48 -25.67 7.99
C ASN A 867 -2.51 -24.54 8.31
N PRO A 868 -2.69 -23.80 9.42
CA PRO A 868 -1.81 -22.68 9.80
C PRO A 868 -0.32 -23.00 9.79
N SER A 869 0.08 -24.24 10.13
CA SER A 869 1.50 -24.62 10.14
C SER A 869 2.17 -24.66 8.76
N GLU A 870 1.37 -24.73 7.69
CA GLU A 870 1.84 -24.82 6.30
C GLU A 870 1.75 -23.48 5.54
N ILE A 871 1.17 -22.46 6.18
CA ILE A 871 0.92 -21.13 5.60
C ILE A 871 2.18 -20.25 5.76
N ASP A 872 2.20 -19.12 5.05
CA ASP A 872 3.27 -18.14 5.19
C ASP A 872 3.44 -17.65 6.63
N LYS A 873 4.69 -17.35 7.01
CA LYS A 873 5.06 -16.97 8.37
C LYS A 873 4.50 -15.61 8.77
N GLU A 874 4.24 -14.73 7.81
CA GLU A 874 3.70 -13.41 8.09
C GLU A 874 2.34 -13.47 8.79
N ALA A 875 1.49 -14.43 8.40
CA ALA A 875 0.23 -14.69 9.11
C ALA A 875 0.44 -15.19 10.54
N LEU A 876 1.56 -15.86 10.81
CA LEU A 876 1.90 -16.35 12.14
C LEU A 876 2.34 -15.22 13.08
N ASN A 877 2.76 -14.08 12.53
CA ASN A 877 3.13 -12.89 13.28
C ASN A 877 1.93 -11.99 13.61
N VAL A 878 0.72 -12.31 13.13
CA VAL A 878 -0.48 -11.50 13.41
C VAL A 878 -0.82 -11.55 14.91
N ASP A 879 -1.00 -10.38 15.50
CA ASP A 879 -1.33 -10.25 16.92
C ASP A 879 -2.77 -10.71 17.20
N CYS A 880 -2.92 -11.50 18.26
CA CYS A 880 -4.22 -12.05 18.70
C CYS A 880 -4.65 -11.54 20.09
N SER A 881 -3.94 -10.54 20.62
CA SER A 881 -4.16 -9.99 21.95
C SER A 881 -5.34 -9.00 21.97
N TRP A 882 -6.14 -9.02 23.05
CA TRP A 882 -7.22 -8.04 23.28
C TRP A 882 -6.72 -6.68 23.77
N GLN A 883 -5.51 -6.65 24.32
CA GLN A 883 -4.82 -5.47 24.83
C GLN A 883 -3.32 -5.74 24.86
N TYR A 884 -2.50 -4.69 24.90
CA TYR A 884 -1.08 -4.81 25.24
C TYR A 884 -0.84 -4.45 26.70
N SER A 885 0.23 -5.00 27.29
CA SER A 885 0.60 -4.75 28.69
C SER A 885 1.32 -3.41 28.87
N ARG A 886 1.36 -2.91 30.11
CA ARG A 886 2.20 -1.76 30.47
C ARG A 886 3.67 -2.00 30.14
N SER A 887 4.16 -3.21 30.45
CA SER A 887 5.56 -3.58 30.21
C SER A 887 5.96 -3.46 28.73
N PHE A 888 5.03 -3.75 27.82
CA PHE A 888 5.26 -3.61 26.39
C PHE A 888 5.46 -2.14 26.02
N TYR A 889 4.52 -1.28 26.44
CA TYR A 889 4.60 0.16 26.13
C TYR A 889 5.85 0.81 26.72
N GLU A 890 6.18 0.54 27.98
CA GLU A 890 7.40 1.07 28.63
C GLU A 890 8.67 0.59 27.90
N ALA A 891 8.73 -0.68 27.49
CA ALA A 891 9.87 -1.21 26.76
C ALA A 891 10.05 -0.55 25.37
N THR A 892 8.97 -0.11 24.71
CA THR A 892 9.09 0.57 23.40
C THR A 892 9.90 1.87 23.45
N LEU A 893 9.99 2.52 24.62
CA LEU A 893 10.77 3.76 24.80
C LEU A 893 12.26 3.57 24.54
N GLU A 894 12.79 2.37 24.81
CA GLU A 894 14.20 2.02 24.59
C GLU A 894 14.49 1.59 23.15
N GLN A 895 13.45 1.51 22.30
CA GLN A 895 13.50 1.07 20.91
C GLN A 895 14.18 -0.30 20.75
N PRO A 896 13.69 -1.36 21.42
CA PRO A 896 14.26 -2.70 21.33
C PRO A 896 13.90 -3.36 20.00
N HIS A 897 14.64 -4.42 19.66
CA HIS A 897 14.25 -5.26 18.55
C HIS A 897 12.96 -6.04 18.92
N PRO A 898 11.95 -6.16 18.03
CA PRO A 898 10.67 -6.79 18.37
C PRO A 898 10.80 -8.25 18.84
N SER A 899 11.83 -8.97 18.39
CA SER A 899 12.15 -10.32 18.86
C SER A 899 12.38 -10.41 20.38
N GLU A 900 12.82 -9.32 21.03
CA GLU A 900 13.06 -9.26 22.48
C GLU A 900 11.74 -9.24 23.27
N LEU A 901 10.69 -8.62 22.70
CA LEU A 901 9.37 -8.51 23.32
C LEU A 901 8.37 -9.55 22.83
N LYS A 902 8.80 -10.47 21.95
CA LYS A 902 7.93 -11.49 21.35
C LYS A 902 7.16 -12.30 22.39
N SER A 903 7.75 -12.61 23.54
CA SER A 903 7.10 -13.39 24.62
C SER A 903 5.99 -12.63 25.35
N GLN A 904 5.93 -11.30 25.23
CA GLN A 904 4.94 -10.47 25.93
C GLN A 904 3.63 -10.32 25.15
N ILE A 905 3.67 -10.46 23.82
CA ILE A 905 2.51 -10.29 22.93
C ILE A 905 2.09 -11.64 22.37
N GLU A 906 0.80 -11.96 22.48
CA GLU A 906 0.27 -13.18 21.90
C GLU A 906 0.06 -13.03 20.39
N ILE A 907 0.79 -13.83 19.61
CA ILE A 907 0.69 -13.94 18.15
C ILE A 907 0.20 -15.33 17.75
N VAL A 908 -0.25 -15.48 16.50
CA VAL A 908 -0.74 -16.76 15.96
C VAL A 908 0.27 -17.90 16.12
N GLU A 909 1.57 -17.64 15.98
CA GLU A 909 2.64 -18.65 16.15
C GLU A 909 2.57 -19.37 17.51
N HIS A 910 2.21 -18.66 18.59
CA HIS A 910 2.13 -19.23 19.93
C HIS A 910 0.95 -20.20 20.11
N ARG A 911 -0.03 -20.16 19.20
CA ARG A 911 -1.26 -20.96 19.26
C ARG A 911 -1.24 -22.20 18.38
N LEU A 912 -0.18 -22.36 17.58
CA LEU A 912 -0.02 -23.49 16.65
C LEU A 912 -0.20 -24.84 17.36
N GLY A 913 -1.01 -25.72 16.76
CA GLY A 913 -1.30 -27.05 17.30
C GLY A 913 -2.43 -27.10 18.34
N THR A 914 -3.04 -25.96 18.65
CA THR A 914 -4.27 -25.84 19.47
C THR A 914 -5.42 -25.34 18.60
N VAL A 915 -6.67 -25.44 19.08
CA VAL A 915 -7.84 -24.82 18.40
C VAL A 915 -7.65 -23.30 18.17
N GLY A 916 -6.79 -22.67 18.99
CA GLY A 916 -6.43 -21.26 18.87
C GLY A 916 -5.64 -20.89 17.62
N ASP A 917 -5.16 -21.87 16.84
CA ASP A 917 -4.45 -21.60 15.59
C ASP A 917 -5.37 -21.06 14.48
N VAL A 918 -6.67 -21.36 14.55
CA VAL A 918 -7.70 -20.93 13.59
C VAL A 918 -8.84 -20.10 14.21
N ARG A 919 -8.97 -20.06 15.54
CA ARG A 919 -10.08 -19.40 16.26
C ARG A 919 -9.63 -18.69 17.55
N GLY A 920 -10.51 -17.89 18.13
CA GLY A 920 -10.29 -17.12 19.37
C GLY A 920 -9.40 -15.88 19.19
N TYR A 921 -9.34 -15.28 18.00
CA TYR A 921 -8.44 -14.15 17.75
C TYR A 921 -8.97 -12.89 18.45
N GLY A 922 -8.13 -12.19 19.23
CA GLY A 922 -8.48 -10.88 19.79
C GLY A 922 -8.14 -9.73 18.86
N TRP A 923 -8.68 -8.56 19.18
CA TRP A 923 -8.29 -7.27 18.60
C TRP A 923 -8.28 -6.18 19.68
N THR A 924 -7.57 -5.08 19.46
CA THR A 924 -7.48 -3.99 20.43
C THR A 924 -8.42 -2.82 20.14
N HIS A 925 -8.74 -2.55 18.87
CA HIS A 925 -9.59 -1.41 18.46
C HIS A 925 -10.74 -1.82 17.52
N ASP A 926 -11.93 -1.23 17.65
CA ASP A 926 -13.01 -1.48 16.70
C ASP A 926 -12.73 -0.80 15.34
N SER A 927 -13.03 -1.51 14.26
CA SER A 927 -13.00 -0.99 12.89
C SER A 927 -14.19 -0.09 12.56
N GLY A 928 -15.29 -0.19 13.32
CA GLY A 928 -16.59 0.33 12.90
C GLY A 928 -17.16 -0.46 11.71
N GLU A 929 -18.07 0.14 10.94
CA GLU A 929 -18.55 -0.48 9.70
C GLU A 929 -17.38 -0.70 8.73
N LEU A 930 -17.32 -1.88 8.10
CA LEU A 930 -16.17 -2.31 7.30
C LEU A 930 -15.93 -1.39 6.09
N ASP A 931 -16.95 -0.68 5.62
CA ASP A 931 -16.97 0.23 4.49
C ASP A 931 -17.19 1.71 4.88
N SER A 932 -17.01 2.06 6.16
CA SER A 932 -17.20 3.44 6.68
C SER A 932 -16.30 4.53 6.06
N GLY A 933 -15.33 4.18 5.22
CA GLY A 933 -14.49 5.14 4.48
C GLY A 933 -15.08 5.58 3.13
N PRO A 934 -14.37 6.42 2.37
CA PRO A 934 -14.78 6.80 1.01
C PRO A 934 -14.99 5.57 0.12
N THR A 935 -16.12 5.51 -0.60
CA THR A 935 -16.51 4.34 -1.43
C THR A 935 -15.50 4.04 -2.55
N ASN A 936 -14.92 5.09 -3.15
CA ASN A 936 -13.82 5.00 -4.09
C ASN A 936 -12.85 6.15 -3.84
N SER A 937 -11.57 5.95 -4.14
CA SER A 937 -10.60 7.02 -4.02
C SER A 937 -10.84 8.12 -5.05
N SER A 938 -10.56 9.37 -4.66
CA SER A 938 -10.59 10.54 -5.56
C SER A 938 -9.73 10.34 -6.82
N TYR A 939 -8.70 9.49 -6.73
CA TYR A 939 -7.88 9.11 -7.88
C TYR A 939 -8.68 8.45 -9.01
N LYS A 940 -9.74 7.70 -8.68
CA LYS A 940 -10.61 7.06 -9.67
C LYS A 940 -11.74 7.97 -10.15
N THR A 941 -12.24 8.84 -9.28
CA THR A 941 -13.35 9.74 -9.62
C THR A 941 -12.88 10.88 -10.51
N LEU A 942 -11.66 11.39 -10.29
CA LEU A 942 -11.04 12.40 -11.15
C LEU A 942 -10.69 11.79 -12.52
N GLU A 943 -11.12 12.44 -13.60
CA GLU A 943 -10.94 11.92 -14.96
C GLU A 943 -9.55 12.24 -15.53
N THR A 944 -9.14 13.51 -15.48
CA THR A 944 -7.91 13.96 -16.15
C THR A 944 -6.69 13.92 -15.24
N MET A 945 -5.50 13.80 -15.84
CA MET A 945 -4.24 13.87 -15.09
C MET A 945 -3.97 15.24 -14.48
N VAL A 946 -4.49 16.32 -15.09
CA VAL A 946 -4.33 17.68 -14.59
C VAL A 946 -5.15 17.87 -13.32
N ASP A 947 -6.39 17.38 -13.30
CA ASP A 947 -7.24 17.45 -12.10
C ASP A 947 -6.64 16.65 -10.96
N LYS A 948 -6.16 15.43 -11.25
CA LYS A 948 -5.48 14.58 -10.26
C LYS A 948 -4.25 15.24 -9.67
N MET A 949 -3.47 15.94 -10.49
CA MET A 949 -2.28 16.64 -10.05
C MET A 949 -2.64 17.87 -9.21
N SER A 950 -3.59 18.66 -9.66
CA SER A 950 -4.05 19.87 -8.97
C SER A 950 -4.63 19.51 -7.60
N ALA A 951 -5.45 18.46 -7.53
CA ALA A 951 -5.97 17.94 -6.27
C ALA A 951 -4.85 17.42 -5.34
N GLN A 952 -3.85 16.72 -5.88
CA GLN A 952 -2.68 16.28 -5.10
C GLN A 952 -1.92 17.46 -4.48
N LEU A 953 -1.65 18.52 -5.25
CA LEU A 953 -0.87 19.66 -4.77
C LEU A 953 -1.69 20.59 -3.87
N ALA A 954 -2.98 20.74 -4.13
CA ALA A 954 -3.91 21.45 -3.23
C ALA A 954 -4.00 20.77 -1.86
N LEU A 955 -4.08 19.44 -1.83
CA LEU A 955 -4.02 18.69 -0.57
C LEU A 955 -2.68 18.91 0.13
N GLY A 956 -1.56 18.81 -0.60
CA GLY A 956 -0.23 19.09 -0.05
C GLY A 956 -0.11 20.48 0.56
N HIS A 957 -0.76 21.49 -0.02
CA HIS A 957 -0.76 22.88 0.50
C HIS A 957 -1.53 23.01 1.80
N THR A 958 -2.58 22.21 1.95
CA THR A 958 -3.43 22.20 3.15
C THR A 958 -2.75 21.49 4.32
N LEU A 959 -1.93 20.47 4.03
CA LEU A 959 -1.25 19.65 5.03
C LEU A 959 -0.02 20.34 5.63
N ARG A 960 0.01 20.51 6.95
CA ARG A 960 1.18 21.05 7.68
C ARG A 960 2.45 20.22 7.48
N SER A 961 2.30 18.90 7.38
CA SER A 961 3.40 17.92 7.32
C SER A 961 4.07 17.79 5.95
N VAL A 962 3.60 18.51 4.92
CA VAL A 962 4.04 18.33 3.53
C VAL A 962 4.59 19.64 2.97
N ASP A 963 5.82 19.65 2.46
CA ASP A 963 6.34 20.77 1.68
C ASP A 963 5.94 20.61 0.21
N VAL A 964 4.96 21.40 -0.23
CA VAL A 964 4.42 21.34 -1.59
C VAL A 964 5.49 21.61 -2.64
N SER A 965 6.42 22.51 -2.38
CA SER A 965 7.48 22.86 -3.33
C SER A 965 8.38 21.66 -3.58
N ARG A 966 8.72 20.92 -2.52
CA ARG A 966 9.48 19.67 -2.58
C ARG A 966 8.70 18.58 -3.33
N VAL A 967 7.42 18.40 -3.02
CA VAL A 967 6.57 17.41 -3.71
C VAL A 967 6.43 17.74 -5.20
N ALA A 968 6.24 19.02 -5.55
CA ALA A 968 6.18 19.47 -6.93
C ALA A 968 7.47 19.16 -7.70
N SER A 969 8.64 19.51 -7.13
CA SER A 969 9.94 19.14 -7.70
C SER A 969 10.06 17.62 -7.90
N GLN A 970 9.73 16.82 -6.88
CA GLN A 970 9.82 15.36 -6.96
C GLN A 970 8.93 14.75 -8.04
N VAL A 971 7.69 15.21 -8.20
CA VAL A 971 6.79 14.74 -9.28
C VAL A 971 7.38 15.05 -10.65
N ILE A 972 7.95 16.25 -10.82
CA ILE A 972 8.55 16.66 -12.09
C ILE A 972 9.78 15.79 -12.41
N GLU A 973 10.66 15.58 -11.44
CA GLU A 973 11.90 14.84 -11.64
C GLU A 973 11.71 13.33 -11.83
N SER A 974 10.78 12.72 -11.09
CA SER A 974 10.57 11.27 -11.10
C SER A 974 9.54 10.79 -12.14
N HIS A 975 8.58 11.65 -12.53
CA HIS A 975 7.52 11.27 -13.46
C HIS A 975 7.58 12.03 -14.78
N PHE A 976 7.55 13.37 -14.77
CA PHE A 976 7.39 14.14 -16.01
C PHE A 976 8.66 14.23 -16.87
N LEU A 977 9.81 14.59 -16.28
CA LEU A 977 11.07 14.68 -17.02
C LEU A 977 11.49 13.32 -17.64
N PRO A 978 11.40 12.18 -16.94
CA PRO A 978 11.70 10.87 -17.52
C PRO A 978 10.76 10.51 -18.68
N ASP A 979 9.47 10.80 -18.58
CA ASP A 979 8.50 10.50 -19.64
C ASP A 979 8.67 11.41 -20.86
N LEU A 980 8.84 12.72 -20.65
CA LEU A 980 9.10 13.67 -21.74
C LEU A 980 10.40 13.30 -22.49
N ARG A 981 11.49 13.04 -21.77
CA ARG A 981 12.76 12.61 -22.36
C ARG A 981 12.62 11.27 -23.06
N GLY A 982 11.92 10.31 -22.45
CA GLY A 982 11.67 8.99 -23.00
C GLY A 982 10.91 9.06 -24.32
N ASN A 983 9.82 9.84 -24.36
CA ASN A 983 9.02 10.05 -25.56
C ASN A 983 9.78 10.80 -26.65
N LEU A 984 10.60 11.80 -26.29
CA LEU A 984 11.45 12.52 -27.24
C LEU A 984 12.48 11.59 -27.91
N VAL A 985 13.19 10.77 -27.11
CA VAL A 985 14.16 9.78 -27.63
C VAL A 985 13.44 8.69 -28.43
N ALA A 986 12.25 8.25 -27.99
CA ALA A 986 11.47 7.28 -28.72
C ALA A 986 11.00 7.83 -30.07
N PHE A 987 10.58 9.10 -30.13
CA PHE A 987 10.14 9.77 -31.34
C PHE A 987 11.23 9.82 -32.41
N THR A 988 12.48 10.14 -32.03
CA THR A 988 13.61 10.19 -32.99
C THR A 988 14.06 8.81 -33.48
N ARG A 989 13.80 7.74 -32.71
CA ARG A 989 14.20 6.35 -33.04
C ARG A 989 13.05 5.46 -33.50
N GLN A 990 11.88 6.04 -33.72
CA GLN A 990 10.65 5.27 -33.87
C GLN A 990 10.60 4.45 -35.16
N LYS A 991 9.69 3.47 -35.16
CA LYS A 991 9.28 2.73 -36.35
C LYS A 991 8.03 3.39 -36.93
N VAL A 992 7.71 3.05 -38.17
CA VAL A 992 6.46 3.45 -38.79
C VAL A 992 5.58 2.23 -39.02
N ARG A 993 4.27 2.33 -38.78
CA ARG A 993 3.34 1.21 -38.84
C ARG A 993 2.24 1.45 -39.85
N CYS A 994 1.93 0.43 -40.66
CA CYS A 994 0.77 0.46 -41.54
C CYS A 994 -0.52 0.24 -40.73
N VAL A 995 -1.49 1.14 -40.88
CA VAL A 995 -2.80 1.04 -40.18
C VAL A 995 -3.61 -0.17 -40.66
N ARG A 996 -3.46 -0.54 -41.95
CA ARG A 996 -4.25 -1.61 -42.58
C ARG A 996 -3.75 -3.01 -42.25
N CYS A 997 -2.46 -3.30 -42.45
CA CYS A 997 -1.89 -4.64 -42.22
C CYS A 997 -1.10 -4.76 -40.91
N GLY A 998 -0.88 -3.67 -40.19
CA GLY A 998 -0.14 -3.65 -38.93
C GLY A 998 1.37 -3.86 -39.06
N HIS A 999 1.92 -4.05 -40.27
CA HIS A 999 3.36 -4.23 -40.45
C HIS A 999 4.12 -2.96 -40.04
N SER A 1000 5.25 -3.16 -39.35
CA SER A 1000 6.09 -2.07 -38.83
C SER A 1000 7.42 -2.02 -39.56
N TYR A 1001 7.73 -0.89 -40.20
CA TYR A 1001 8.99 -0.63 -40.88
C TYR A 1001 9.92 0.19 -39.99
N ARG A 1002 11.22 -0.08 -40.08
CA ARG A 1002 12.24 0.70 -39.37
C ARG A 1002 12.39 2.12 -39.94
N ARG A 1003 12.05 2.33 -41.22
CA ARG A 1003 12.13 3.61 -41.92
C ARG A 1003 10.86 3.80 -42.75
N MET A 1004 10.51 5.06 -43.02
CA MET A 1004 9.40 5.37 -43.92
C MET A 1004 9.67 4.82 -45.32
N PRO A 1005 8.78 4.01 -45.91
CA PRO A 1005 8.88 3.65 -47.31
C PRO A 1005 8.86 4.91 -48.17
N LEU A 1006 9.77 5.03 -49.14
CA LEU A 1006 9.83 6.19 -50.04
C LEU A 1006 8.52 6.40 -50.82
N ALA A 1007 7.74 5.33 -51.03
CA ALA A 1007 6.43 5.39 -51.65
C ALA A 1007 5.34 6.06 -50.78
N GLY A 1008 5.64 6.42 -49.52
CA GLY A 1008 4.67 6.99 -48.56
C GLY A 1008 3.56 6.04 -48.10
N LYS A 1009 3.46 4.85 -48.72
CA LYS A 1009 2.42 3.83 -48.49
C LYS A 1009 3.06 2.49 -48.15
N CYS A 1010 2.25 1.59 -47.58
CA CYS A 1010 2.70 0.27 -47.18
C CYS A 1010 3.04 -0.61 -48.39
N ILE A 1011 4.30 -1.05 -48.46
CA ILE A 1011 4.86 -1.93 -49.51
C ILE A 1011 4.74 -3.43 -49.17
N GLN A 1012 4.04 -3.78 -48.10
CA GLN A 1012 3.89 -5.19 -47.69
C GLN A 1012 2.97 -5.89 -48.68
N ARG A 1013 3.40 -7.04 -49.20
CA ARG A 1013 2.52 -7.91 -50.00
C ARG A 1013 1.35 -8.37 -49.15
N LYS A 1014 0.13 -8.35 -49.69
CA LYS A 1014 -1.04 -8.93 -49.05
C LYS A 1014 -0.76 -10.41 -48.81
N GLN A 1015 -0.58 -10.83 -47.56
CA GLN A 1015 -0.57 -12.24 -47.22
C GLN A 1015 -2.02 -12.72 -47.21
N ASN A 1016 -2.54 -13.03 -48.41
CA ASN A 1016 -3.61 -14.00 -48.68
C ASN A 1016 -4.07 -13.83 -50.13
N ASP A 1017 -3.41 -14.54 -51.04
CA ASP A 1017 -4.05 -15.11 -52.22
C ASP A 1017 -3.24 -16.30 -52.74
N GLY A 1018 -2.91 -17.22 -51.83
CA GLY A 1018 -2.36 -18.53 -52.16
C GLY A 1018 -3.42 -19.51 -52.67
N GLY A 1019 -4.42 -19.02 -53.41
CA GLY A 1019 -5.21 -19.87 -54.30
C GLY A 1019 -4.36 -20.20 -55.52
N LEU A 1020 -4.44 -21.42 -56.04
CA LEU A 1020 -3.85 -21.77 -57.33
C LEU A 1020 -4.55 -20.97 -58.45
N SER A 1021 -4.14 -19.73 -58.66
CA SER A 1021 -4.36 -19.01 -59.91
C SER A 1021 -2.99 -18.51 -60.38
N ARG A 1022 -2.43 -19.25 -61.33
CA ARG A 1022 -1.37 -18.76 -62.22
C ARG A 1022 -1.99 -17.68 -63.11
N GLY A 1023 -2.06 -16.46 -62.62
CA GLY A 1023 -2.39 -15.27 -63.40
C GLY A 1023 -1.20 -14.33 -63.46
N ARG A 1024 -0.62 -14.16 -64.65
CA ARG A 1024 0.36 -13.11 -64.94
C ARG A 1024 -0.33 -11.75 -64.87
N GLY A 1025 0.26 -10.81 -64.15
CA GLY A 1025 0.00 -9.37 -64.27
C GLY A 1025 -1.12 -8.85 -63.38
N ASP A 1026 -0.78 -8.42 -62.16
CA ASP A 1026 -1.44 -7.26 -61.56
C ASP A 1026 -0.53 -6.63 -60.49
N ASP A 1027 -0.27 -5.33 -60.63
CA ASP A 1027 0.55 -4.49 -59.73
C ASP A 1027 -0.20 -4.20 -58.38
N SER A 1028 -1.34 -4.86 -58.15
CA SER A 1028 -2.28 -4.66 -57.05
C SER A 1028 -2.04 -5.53 -55.80
N SER A 1029 -0.90 -6.23 -55.75
CA SER A 1029 -0.54 -7.18 -54.68
C SER A 1029 -0.02 -6.53 -53.39
N MET A 1030 0.19 -5.21 -53.38
CA MET A 1030 0.66 -4.47 -52.20
C MET A 1030 -0.50 -3.97 -51.32
N CYS A 1031 -0.25 -3.88 -50.01
CA CYS A 1031 -1.23 -3.43 -49.02
C CYS A 1031 -1.70 -1.99 -49.29
N SER A 1032 -0.78 -1.12 -49.73
CA SER A 1032 -1.00 0.29 -50.07
C SER A 1032 -1.69 1.13 -48.99
N GLY A 1033 -1.71 0.64 -47.75
CA GLY A 1033 -2.30 1.34 -46.61
C GLY A 1033 -1.41 2.48 -46.11
N ASN A 1034 -2.03 3.45 -45.44
CA ASN A 1034 -1.33 4.57 -44.83
C ASN A 1034 -0.39 4.09 -43.74
N VAL A 1035 0.81 4.65 -43.74
CA VAL A 1035 1.87 4.37 -42.80
C VAL A 1035 1.96 5.56 -41.85
N ILE A 1036 1.81 5.30 -40.55
CA ILE A 1036 1.79 6.32 -39.51
C ILE A 1036 2.98 6.15 -38.57
N LEU A 1037 3.38 7.25 -37.93
CA LEU A 1037 4.33 7.25 -36.82
C LEU A 1037 3.76 6.46 -35.64
N THR A 1038 4.60 5.72 -34.93
CA THR A 1038 4.18 4.99 -33.72
C THR A 1038 4.09 5.89 -32.49
N VAL A 1039 4.87 6.97 -32.45
CA VAL A 1039 4.85 8.01 -31.42
C VAL A 1039 4.50 9.32 -32.11
N THR A 1040 3.43 9.97 -31.65
CA THR A 1040 2.95 11.25 -32.20
C THR A 1040 3.60 12.43 -31.49
N GLU A 1041 3.68 13.59 -32.15
CA GLU A 1041 4.14 14.84 -31.55
C GLU A 1041 3.36 15.19 -30.27
N GLY A 1042 2.03 15.05 -30.30
CA GLY A 1042 1.19 15.30 -29.13
C GLY A 1042 1.55 14.43 -27.91
N SER A 1043 2.12 13.24 -28.12
CA SER A 1043 2.61 12.40 -27.02
C SER A 1043 3.88 12.98 -26.38
N VAL A 1044 4.73 13.66 -27.16
CA VAL A 1044 5.94 14.32 -26.68
C VAL A 1044 5.61 15.63 -25.96
N ARG A 1045 4.64 16.41 -26.47
CA ARG A 1045 4.25 17.71 -25.88
C ARG A 1045 3.31 17.60 -24.67
N LYS A 1046 2.78 16.41 -24.38
CA LYS A 1046 1.67 16.17 -23.42
C LYS A 1046 1.83 16.86 -22.06
N TYR A 1047 3.02 16.84 -21.47
CA TYR A 1047 3.24 17.32 -20.09
C TYR A 1047 3.84 18.72 -19.99
N ILE A 1048 4.31 19.35 -21.07
CA ILE A 1048 5.03 20.63 -20.99
C ILE A 1048 4.16 21.73 -20.35
N LYS A 1049 2.91 21.88 -20.83
CA LYS A 1049 1.96 22.87 -20.30
C LYS A 1049 1.64 22.63 -18.81
N VAL A 1050 1.47 21.36 -18.44
CA VAL A 1050 1.17 20.96 -17.06
C VAL A 1050 2.36 21.26 -16.15
N THR A 1051 3.58 20.95 -16.57
CA THR A 1051 4.79 21.22 -15.80
C THR A 1051 4.99 22.72 -15.57
N ARG A 1052 4.78 23.57 -16.61
CA ARG A 1052 4.88 25.04 -16.47
C ARG A 1052 3.87 25.59 -15.47
N HIS A 1053 2.61 25.18 -15.59
CA HIS A 1053 1.55 25.58 -14.65
C HIS A 1053 1.90 25.24 -13.19
N VAL A 1054 2.53 24.09 -12.97
CA VAL A 1054 2.92 23.64 -11.62
C VAL A 1054 4.07 24.46 -11.06
N ILE A 1055 5.06 24.76 -11.90
CA ILE A 1055 6.21 25.61 -11.54
C ILE A 1055 5.73 27.01 -11.16
N GLU A 1056 4.76 27.57 -11.90
CA GLU A 1056 4.22 28.91 -11.68
C GLU A 1056 3.38 29.00 -10.40
N ASN A 1057 2.53 27.99 -10.13
CA ASN A 1057 1.58 28.05 -9.02
C ASN A 1057 2.11 27.54 -7.67
N TYR A 1058 3.02 26.56 -7.68
CA TYR A 1058 3.47 25.89 -6.45
C TYR A 1058 4.95 26.10 -6.14
N GLY A 1059 5.72 26.62 -7.10
CA GLY A 1059 7.15 26.82 -6.97
C GLY A 1059 7.94 25.50 -7.00
N VAL A 1060 9.18 25.60 -7.48
CA VAL A 1060 10.16 24.50 -7.51
C VAL A 1060 11.56 25.07 -7.29
N ASP A 1061 12.52 24.20 -7.01
CA ASP A 1061 13.92 24.60 -6.98
C ASP A 1061 14.42 25.09 -8.36
N SER A 1062 15.42 25.98 -8.33
CA SER A 1062 15.94 26.62 -9.55
C SER A 1062 16.54 25.62 -10.55
N TYR A 1063 17.06 24.49 -10.09
CA TYR A 1063 17.68 23.50 -10.97
C TYR A 1063 16.62 22.73 -11.76
N THR A 1064 15.55 22.30 -11.10
CA THR A 1064 14.39 21.66 -11.74
C THR A 1064 13.75 22.58 -12.76
N LYS A 1065 13.56 23.86 -12.43
CA LYS A 1065 13.03 24.87 -13.36
C LYS A 1065 13.86 24.96 -14.65
N GLN A 1066 15.17 25.16 -14.53
CA GLN A 1066 16.08 25.25 -15.68
C GLN A 1066 16.05 23.97 -16.56
N ARG A 1067 15.95 22.80 -15.94
CA ARG A 1067 15.87 21.53 -16.69
C ARG A 1067 14.60 21.40 -17.50
N VAL A 1068 13.47 21.85 -16.95
CA VAL A 1068 12.18 21.84 -17.67
C VAL A 1068 12.22 22.81 -18.84
N ASP A 1069 12.74 24.01 -18.61
CA ASP A 1069 12.84 25.05 -19.64
C ASP A 1069 13.73 24.55 -20.80
N TRP A 1070 14.91 24.01 -20.51
CA TRP A 1070 15.82 23.45 -21.51
C TRP A 1070 15.19 22.30 -22.32
N LEU A 1071 14.42 21.43 -21.66
CA LEU A 1071 13.76 20.32 -22.34
C LEU A 1071 12.57 20.80 -23.18
N SER A 1072 11.86 21.83 -22.74
CA SER A 1072 10.81 22.48 -23.54
C SER A 1072 11.38 23.09 -24.80
N GLU A 1073 12.45 23.89 -24.69
CA GLU A 1073 13.15 24.49 -25.84
C GLU A 1073 13.68 23.43 -26.81
N SER A 1074 14.21 22.32 -26.28
CA SER A 1074 14.68 21.19 -27.10
C SER A 1074 13.55 20.51 -27.88
N VAL A 1075 12.36 20.43 -27.30
CA VAL A 1075 11.17 19.90 -27.98
C VAL A 1075 10.71 20.89 -29.06
N ASP A 1076 10.66 22.17 -28.74
CA ASP A 1076 10.25 23.22 -29.69
C ASP A 1076 11.19 23.30 -30.89
N SER A 1077 12.51 23.25 -30.66
CA SER A 1077 13.53 23.22 -31.72
C SER A 1077 13.44 21.98 -32.62
N LEU A 1078 12.96 20.83 -32.11
CA LEU A 1078 12.83 19.62 -32.93
C LEU A 1078 11.65 19.67 -33.92
N PHE A 1079 10.58 20.38 -33.56
CA PHE A 1079 9.32 20.40 -34.31
C PHE A 1079 9.08 21.69 -35.10
N ASN A 1080 9.65 22.81 -34.67
CA ASN A 1080 9.57 24.06 -35.42
C ASN A 1080 10.61 24.04 -36.55
N ASP A 1081 10.16 24.37 -37.75
CA ASP A 1081 11.02 24.58 -38.90
C ASP A 1081 11.36 26.08 -38.95
N ASP A 1082 12.63 26.43 -38.76
CA ASP A 1082 13.10 27.84 -38.77
C ASP A 1082 12.80 28.56 -40.09
N THR A 1083 12.40 27.84 -41.14
CA THR A 1083 12.00 28.38 -42.45
C THR A 1083 10.53 28.80 -42.54
N VAL A 1084 9.66 28.38 -41.61
CA VAL A 1084 8.22 28.67 -41.59
C VAL A 1084 7.83 29.32 -40.27
N THR A 1085 7.88 30.65 -40.21
CA THR A 1085 7.39 31.43 -39.06
C THR A 1085 5.90 31.69 -39.19
N VAL A 1086 5.10 31.00 -38.37
CA VAL A 1086 3.69 31.35 -38.16
C VAL A 1086 3.64 32.36 -37.01
N MET A 1087 3.55 33.64 -37.32
CA MET A 1087 3.39 34.69 -36.29
C MET A 1087 1.95 34.69 -35.78
N THR A 1088 1.77 34.71 -34.47
CA THR A 1088 0.47 34.94 -33.84
C THR A 1088 0.28 36.43 -33.58
N LEU A 1089 -0.98 36.89 -33.47
CA LEU A 1089 -1.28 38.31 -33.20
C LEU A 1089 -0.71 38.78 -31.85
N ASP A 1090 -0.56 37.88 -30.87
CA ASP A 1090 0.05 38.17 -29.57
C ASP A 1090 1.56 38.39 -29.64
N ASP A 1091 2.24 37.94 -30.70
CA ASP A 1091 3.67 38.22 -30.92
C ASP A 1091 3.92 39.66 -31.40
N PHE A 1092 2.85 40.41 -31.73
CA PHE A 1092 2.90 41.77 -32.27
C PHE A 1092 2.54 42.86 -31.24
N PHE A 1093 1.96 42.49 -30.09
CA PHE A 1093 1.59 43.40 -28.99
C PHE A 1093 2.50 43.15 -27.78
#